data_AF-A0A2P1PX42-F1
#
_entry.id   AF-A0A2P1PX42-F1
#
_cell.length_a   1.000
_cell.length_b   1.000
_cell.length_c   1.000
_cell.angle_alpha   90.00
_cell.angle_beta   90.00
_cell.angle_gamma   90.00
#
_symmetry.space_group_name_H-M   'P 1'
#
loop_
_entity.id
_entity.type
_entity.pdbx_description
1 polymer ?
#
loop_
_entity_poly.entity_id
_entity_poly.type
_entity_poly.pdbx_seq_one_letter_code
_entity_poly.pdbx_strand_id
1 'polypeptide(L)'
;MSRSVSIRAVALGLSISALAACVSQNYPNTLHRDAPAGAEAGERYDQPGEAAEFYLRQRVAPGMRDLPVERLLAGREQMKRMTQIASGARLVYLDESDVANRAPDAILAAWQELGPGNIGGRTRAMVIDPTTPNTMYAAGVGGGVWKTTNAAASWAPTSDTMANIAVSALALDPGNAQVLYAGTGEGSFNVDAIRGAGIFKTTNGGSTWTQLANTTGSNFFFVNDVVVAPSNSQVVVAATNTGIFVSSDGGGTFTQRSTEVRCLDLAVSTISGTDTWLAACGNFSQGKVLRSTDTISWPQTLGTAPLDAGLGRLAVAIRGTRAYAIGSSRVAGPDVTSDGNGDYLHQLHAFYRSDDGGSTWTATVRNTDPHRGNTMLLSGYFACSTLLPGIGQGWYDITVAIDPVDSNIVWVGGVNVFRSDDGGSTWGRADPAHPDHHSFVFHPQFNGTSNQILYNTQDGGIYRTNNARAAVAILPATVGSNCTPANPVVSWASVNNQYAVTQFYHGTAYPDGTSYLAGAQDNGTNRGTDAAGPNAWSSLTCGDGGYTGVDPSNTNVLYAGCQNVDLRKSSNGGSTWPSADSGISTSEGTAFIPPLQMDPNNSQRLWFGGSRAWRTDNAATSWTAASALFNSGNDDVTAIAVATGNSNLVLMAGSSGSNRIYRTTTATTDTSASAWTSTAVGGYVAALAFAPSNSAIAYAAIATFGATHVLKSTDGGATWSAAAGSGGGALPDVPALSVAVHPTDPNRVWVGTDIGVFTSLDGGGTWAAEITSFPNVSTEWLQIIGSGNSAQLFAFTHGRGAFKLSLAAGPGTLAFAQASQLVAEGTTAQIQVNRTGGSDGAVSVNYQTANGTAAAPGDFTSTTGTLSWAAGDATPKTITVPTINDGSTEADETFTVSLSGASGGATLGASTHTVTLRDAGVFPPNCVFPANFSTPDDGSLPWQVATDSVHEGACSLRTPTVLGNSTNARIQTSGNFQAGNVTFFARVSSELDWDCFRFYVDSTEQNIGSNCAQVGGFGQSGEVAWQQYTVAIAAGNHTLTWSYEKDTAATGNADAAWIDLVTLPALAGTQPAFTSSAPGNGTFGSPYSHTYTASGSPAPSFALQSGIFPPGLNLVGAVLSGTPNQAGTFTGTVRATNTAGNADQVFSITIAAIVPGAPSITSGTPGNATATLSFNAPASTGGAAIIDYTATCTNGGSFQITGAGSPLTVTGLSNGVTYSCTVRARNSVGPGPDATAVNVTPSAVADSIFASGFE
;
A
#
# COMPACT_ATOMS: atom_id res chain seq x y z
N MET A 1 19.98 -33.66 -44.50
CA MET A 1 20.77 -34.54 -45.41
C MET A 1 21.65 -35.41 -44.51
N SER A 2 21.34 -36.71 -44.37
CA SER A 2 22.14 -37.84 -44.90
C SER A 2 23.53 -37.96 -44.27
N ARG A 3 24.03 -39.07 -43.72
CA ARG A 3 23.59 -40.47 -43.58
C ARG A 3 24.55 -41.15 -42.58
N SER A 4 24.05 -42.23 -42.01
CA SER A 4 24.64 -43.33 -41.25
C SER A 4 26.00 -43.87 -41.75
N VAL A 5 26.78 -44.53 -40.86
CA VAL A 5 27.09 -45.99 -40.87
C VAL A 5 28.08 -46.36 -39.74
N SER A 6 27.74 -47.42 -39.01
CA SER A 6 28.49 -48.15 -37.97
C SER A 6 29.75 -48.87 -38.46
N ILE A 7 30.65 -49.23 -37.54
CA ILE A 7 31.31 -50.57 -37.46
C ILE A 7 31.68 -50.88 -36.00
N ARG A 8 31.49 -52.15 -35.64
CA ARG A 8 31.62 -52.79 -34.31
C ARG A 8 33.03 -53.37 -34.07
N ALA A 9 33.41 -53.40 -32.78
CA ALA A 9 34.01 -54.51 -31.98
C ALA A 9 35.35 -55.16 -32.45
N VAL A 10 36.28 -55.62 -31.60
CA VAL A 10 36.45 -55.78 -30.13
C VAL A 10 37.93 -56.18 -29.88
N ALA A 11 38.37 -56.02 -28.62
CA ALA A 11 39.53 -56.62 -27.93
C ALA A 11 40.82 -55.77 -27.86
N LEU A 12 41.58 -55.74 -26.75
CA LEU A 12 41.37 -55.91 -25.31
C LEU A 12 42.74 -55.53 -24.69
N GLY A 13 42.83 -54.75 -23.61
CA GLY A 13 44.10 -54.63 -22.87
C GLY A 13 44.37 -53.32 -22.13
N LEU A 14 44.10 -53.35 -20.82
CA LEU A 14 44.74 -52.56 -19.74
C LEU A 14 44.30 -51.09 -19.51
N SER A 15 43.32 -50.99 -18.60
CA SER A 15 43.21 -50.06 -17.46
C SER A 15 43.77 -48.63 -17.59
N ILE A 16 42.86 -47.67 -17.80
CA ILE A 16 43.01 -46.28 -17.38
C ILE A 16 41.75 -45.91 -16.59
N SER A 17 41.85 -45.93 -15.26
CA SER A 17 40.88 -45.35 -14.33
C SER A 17 41.56 -44.19 -13.61
N ALA A 18 41.66 -43.06 -14.29
CA ALA A 18 41.97 -41.74 -13.72
C ALA A 18 41.86 -40.68 -14.83
N LEU A 19 40.65 -40.20 -15.14
CA LEU A 19 40.33 -38.87 -15.70
C LEU A 19 38.83 -38.81 -16.07
N ALA A 20 37.93 -38.86 -15.08
CA ALA A 20 36.51 -38.49 -15.22
C ALA A 20 35.79 -38.45 -13.85
N ALA A 21 36.47 -37.92 -12.82
CA ALA A 21 35.86 -37.72 -11.51
C ALA A 21 36.32 -36.37 -10.94
N CYS A 22 35.80 -35.29 -11.53
CA CYS A 22 35.71 -33.99 -10.88
C CYS A 22 34.54 -33.24 -11.51
N VAL A 23 33.69 -32.66 -10.66
CA VAL A 23 32.47 -31.91 -10.97
C VAL A 23 31.23 -32.75 -11.34
N SER A 24 30.88 -33.71 -10.48
CA SER A 24 29.48 -34.13 -10.30
C SER A 24 29.31 -34.72 -8.89
N GLN A 25 29.22 -33.86 -7.87
CA GLN A 25 28.62 -34.29 -6.62
C GLN A 25 27.15 -33.88 -6.64
N ASN A 26 26.32 -34.89 -6.89
CA ASN A 26 24.92 -34.90 -6.52
C ASN A 26 24.84 -34.57 -5.03
N TYR A 27 24.11 -33.50 -4.68
CA TYR A 27 23.53 -33.43 -3.35
C TYR A 27 22.56 -34.61 -3.25
N PRO A 28 22.72 -35.56 -2.32
CA PRO A 28 21.63 -36.46 -2.01
C PRO A 28 20.50 -35.59 -1.45
N ASN A 29 19.31 -35.65 -2.07
CA ASN A 29 18.05 -35.05 -1.62
C ASN A 29 17.54 -35.66 -0.29
N THR A 30 18.43 -36.01 0.63
CA THR A 30 18.13 -36.68 1.88
C THR A 30 19.03 -36.13 2.98
N LEU A 31 18.77 -34.90 3.41
CA LEU A 31 19.17 -34.45 4.74
C LEU A 31 17.89 -34.43 5.61
N HIS A 32 17.79 -35.49 6.41
CA HIS A 32 16.96 -35.69 7.61
C HIS A 32 15.47 -35.29 7.58
N ARG A 33 14.63 -36.30 7.29
CA ARG A 33 13.15 -36.28 7.41
C ARG A 33 12.58 -36.69 8.77
N ASP A 34 13.42 -36.97 9.76
CA ASP A 34 12.96 -37.53 11.03
C ASP A 34 13.42 -36.68 12.22
N ALA A 35 12.48 -35.91 12.79
CA ALA A 35 12.59 -35.47 14.18
C ALA A 35 12.36 -36.69 15.10
N PRO A 36 13.12 -36.87 16.19
CA PRO A 36 12.85 -37.94 17.14
C PRO A 36 11.44 -37.77 17.73
N ALA A 37 10.65 -38.83 17.68
CA ALA A 37 9.34 -38.87 18.33
C ALA A 37 9.51 -38.68 19.85
N GLY A 38 9.09 -37.53 20.38
CA GLY A 38 9.03 -37.28 21.82
C GLY A 38 9.45 -35.90 22.33
N ALA A 39 9.88 -34.97 21.47
CA ALA A 39 10.08 -33.58 21.90
C ALA A 39 8.73 -32.85 21.97
N GLU A 40 8.44 -32.22 23.12
CA GLU A 40 7.30 -31.31 23.27
C GLU A 40 7.32 -30.21 22.18
N ALA A 41 6.15 -29.62 21.90
CA ALA A 41 5.90 -28.63 20.86
C ALA A 41 6.72 -27.32 21.02
N GLY A 42 8.03 -27.42 20.81
CA GLY A 42 8.96 -26.29 20.68
C GLY A 42 8.98 -25.75 19.25
N GLU A 43 9.32 -24.46 19.13
CA GLU A 43 9.52 -23.77 17.85
C GLU A 43 10.51 -24.54 16.96
N ARG A 44 10.18 -24.68 15.67
CA ARG A 44 11.09 -25.26 14.69
C ARG A 44 12.25 -24.27 14.44
N TYR A 45 13.47 -24.80 14.39
CA TYR A 45 14.71 -24.04 14.29
C TYR A 45 14.96 -23.50 12.87
N ASP A 46 15.87 -22.53 12.75
CA ASP A 46 16.32 -21.94 11.49
C ASP A 46 16.90 -22.99 10.50
N GLN A 47 16.57 -22.82 9.22
CA GLN A 47 16.89 -23.71 8.09
C GLN A 47 17.38 -22.89 6.87
N PRO A 48 18.54 -22.22 6.96
CA PRO A 48 18.97 -21.23 5.98
C PRO A 48 19.22 -21.84 4.60
N GLY A 49 19.62 -23.12 4.54
CA GLY A 49 19.80 -23.84 3.27
C GLY A 49 18.51 -24.05 2.48
N GLU A 50 17.39 -24.32 3.17
CA GLU A 50 16.08 -24.51 2.53
C GLU A 50 15.48 -23.16 2.10
N ALA A 51 15.57 -22.14 2.97
CA ALA A 51 15.21 -20.76 2.64
C ALA A 51 15.94 -20.30 1.37
N ALA A 52 17.22 -20.67 1.28
CA ALA A 52 18.06 -20.26 0.20
C ALA A 52 17.68 -20.93 -1.13
N GLU A 53 17.38 -22.23 -1.08
CA GLU A 53 16.90 -22.97 -2.23
C GLU A 53 15.54 -22.47 -2.70
N PHE A 54 14.64 -22.13 -1.76
CA PHE A 54 13.36 -21.51 -2.06
C PHE A 54 13.52 -20.20 -2.84
N TYR A 55 14.40 -19.29 -2.40
CA TYR A 55 14.68 -18.03 -3.10
C TYR A 55 15.18 -18.25 -4.54
N LEU A 56 16.10 -19.21 -4.73
CA LEU A 56 16.67 -19.52 -6.03
C LEU A 56 15.63 -20.16 -6.97
N ARG A 57 14.86 -21.15 -6.48
CA ARG A 57 13.83 -21.87 -7.26
C ARG A 57 12.79 -20.93 -7.89
N GLN A 58 12.50 -19.80 -7.25
CA GLN A 58 11.59 -18.79 -7.81
C GLN A 58 12.17 -18.12 -9.07
N ARG A 59 13.46 -17.79 -9.04
CA ARG A 59 14.08 -16.85 -9.97
C ARG A 59 14.75 -17.53 -11.16
N VAL A 60 15.19 -18.77 -11.03
CA VAL A 60 15.94 -19.46 -12.10
C VAL A 60 15.24 -20.71 -12.62
N ALA A 61 15.56 -21.09 -13.86
CA ALA A 61 15.09 -22.32 -14.44
C ALA A 61 15.65 -23.55 -13.68
N PRO A 62 14.91 -24.68 -13.65
CA PRO A 62 15.37 -25.90 -12.98
C PRO A 62 16.79 -26.31 -13.39
N GLY A 63 17.67 -26.52 -12.41
CA GLY A 63 19.06 -26.94 -12.60
C GLY A 63 20.09 -25.81 -12.71
N MET A 64 19.66 -24.54 -12.75
CA MET A 64 20.55 -23.39 -12.62
C MET A 64 20.91 -23.13 -11.15
N ARG A 65 22.13 -22.64 -10.89
CA ARG A 65 22.63 -22.37 -9.52
C ARG A 65 22.96 -20.91 -9.26
N ASP A 66 23.00 -20.07 -10.29
CA ASP A 66 23.37 -18.66 -10.21
C ASP A 66 22.23 -17.77 -10.73
N LEU A 67 21.99 -16.65 -10.05
CA LEU A 67 21.05 -15.63 -10.50
C LEU A 67 21.63 -14.85 -11.70
N PRO A 68 20.85 -14.65 -12.79
CA PRO A 68 21.29 -13.90 -13.96
C PRO A 68 21.20 -12.39 -13.74
N VAL A 69 21.97 -11.84 -12.79
CA VAL A 69 21.95 -10.41 -12.42
C VAL A 69 22.30 -9.47 -13.57
N GLU A 70 22.92 -9.93 -14.66
CA GLU A 70 23.01 -9.14 -15.89
C GLU A 70 21.63 -8.72 -16.43
N ARG A 71 20.59 -9.56 -16.25
CA ARG A 71 19.20 -9.23 -16.57
C ARG A 71 18.64 -8.20 -15.59
N LEU A 72 18.99 -8.29 -14.31
CA LEU A 72 18.64 -7.28 -13.29
C LEU A 72 19.22 -5.90 -13.63
N LEU A 73 20.49 -5.85 -14.04
CA LEU A 73 21.16 -4.62 -14.45
C LEU A 73 20.55 -4.05 -15.73
N ALA A 74 20.35 -4.90 -16.75
CA ALA A 74 19.66 -4.50 -17.98
C ALA A 74 18.24 -3.99 -17.69
N GLY A 75 17.54 -4.63 -16.77
CA GLY A 75 16.20 -4.24 -16.38
C GLY A 75 16.15 -2.89 -15.65
N ARG A 76 17.15 -2.59 -14.80
CA ARG A 76 17.32 -1.25 -14.18
C ARG A 76 17.65 -0.18 -15.22
N GLU A 77 18.49 -0.48 -16.21
CA GLU A 77 18.74 0.45 -17.32
C GLU A 77 17.51 0.70 -18.19
N GLN A 78 16.67 -0.32 -18.38
CA GLN A 78 15.37 -0.16 -19.02
C GLN A 78 14.43 0.69 -18.17
N MET A 79 14.34 0.43 -16.87
CA MET A 79 13.49 1.17 -15.92
C MET A 79 13.77 2.68 -15.95
N LYS A 80 15.04 3.10 -16.07
CA LYS A 80 15.41 4.52 -16.22
C LYS A 80 14.80 5.20 -17.44
N ARG A 81 14.53 4.44 -18.51
CA ARG A 81 13.99 4.93 -19.79
C ARG A 81 12.48 4.72 -19.93
N MET A 82 11.87 4.01 -18.99
CA MET A 82 10.42 3.77 -18.99
C MET A 82 9.68 5.04 -18.60
N THR A 83 8.45 5.15 -19.08
CA THR A 83 7.45 6.08 -18.56
C THR A 83 7.41 5.99 -17.04
N GLN A 84 7.41 7.12 -16.37
CA GLN A 84 7.37 7.20 -14.91
C GLN A 84 5.97 7.56 -14.44
N ILE A 85 5.52 6.95 -13.34
CA ILE A 85 4.19 7.20 -12.76
C ILE A 85 4.27 7.43 -11.25
N ALA A 86 3.39 8.31 -10.77
CA ALA A 86 3.10 8.48 -9.35
C ALA A 86 1.69 7.95 -9.06
N SER A 87 1.55 6.70 -8.62
CA SER A 87 0.25 6.03 -8.43
C SER A 87 -0.69 6.74 -7.44
N GLY A 88 -0.13 7.51 -6.49
CA GLY A 88 -0.93 8.30 -5.56
C GLY A 88 -1.55 9.57 -6.15
N ALA A 89 -1.07 10.03 -7.31
CA ALA A 89 -1.62 11.19 -8.03
C ALA A 89 -2.01 10.89 -9.49
N ARG A 90 -1.74 9.66 -9.97
CA ARG A 90 -1.82 9.21 -11.39
C ARG A 90 -1.18 10.18 -12.38
N LEU A 91 -0.05 10.77 -12.00
CA LEU A 91 0.74 11.62 -12.91
C LEU A 91 1.71 10.75 -13.70
N VAL A 92 1.64 10.83 -15.02
CA VAL A 92 2.44 10.06 -15.97
C VAL A 92 3.41 11.02 -16.67
N TYR A 93 4.71 10.77 -16.54
CA TYR A 93 5.78 11.54 -17.19
C TYR A 93 6.36 10.74 -18.35
N LEU A 94 6.51 11.39 -19.50
CA LEU A 94 6.76 10.70 -20.77
C LEU A 94 8.24 10.70 -21.20
N ASP A 95 9.15 11.45 -20.56
CA ASP A 95 10.61 11.35 -20.86
C ASP A 95 11.57 11.77 -19.71
N GLU A 96 12.87 11.55 -19.94
CA GLU A 96 14.01 11.83 -19.04
C GLU A 96 14.35 13.34 -18.93
N SER A 97 14.00 14.16 -19.92
CA SER A 97 14.20 15.62 -19.96
C SER A 97 13.19 16.40 -19.11
N ASP A 98 11.97 15.87 -18.94
CA ASP A 98 10.96 16.38 -18.00
C ASP A 98 11.35 16.14 -16.52
N VAL A 99 12.24 15.17 -16.25
CA VAL A 99 12.75 14.88 -14.91
C VAL A 99 13.80 15.92 -14.46
N ALA A 100 14.60 16.46 -15.38
CA ALA A 100 15.67 17.40 -15.08
C ALA A 100 15.22 18.86 -14.86
N ASN A 101 14.03 19.24 -15.34
CA ASN A 101 13.50 20.61 -15.29
C ASN A 101 12.57 20.88 -14.08
N ARG A 102 12.65 20.07 -13.01
CA ARG A 102 11.73 20.19 -11.86
C ARG A 102 12.11 21.37 -10.95
N ALA A 103 11.15 22.27 -10.73
CA ALA A 103 11.13 23.10 -9.53
C ALA A 103 10.72 22.23 -8.32
N PRO A 104 11.22 22.48 -7.09
CA PRO A 104 11.01 21.59 -5.93
C PRO A 104 9.57 21.49 -5.39
N ASP A 105 8.58 22.19 -5.95
CA ASP A 105 7.26 22.33 -5.33
C ASP A 105 6.11 21.90 -6.25
N ALA A 106 5.74 20.62 -6.17
CA ALA A 106 4.36 20.14 -6.29
C ALA A 106 4.27 18.79 -5.57
N ILE A 107 3.47 18.71 -4.51
CA ILE A 107 3.28 17.55 -3.62
C ILE A 107 2.82 16.34 -4.45
N LEU A 108 3.74 15.49 -4.88
CA LEU A 108 3.44 14.12 -5.30
C LEU A 108 3.22 13.29 -4.03
N ALA A 109 2.11 12.55 -3.94
CA ALA A 109 1.90 11.59 -2.87
C ALA A 109 3.06 10.56 -2.91
N ALA A 110 3.88 10.56 -1.87
CA ALA A 110 5.05 9.73 -1.72
C ALA A 110 4.70 8.40 -1.02
N TRP A 111 5.44 7.33 -1.30
CA TRP A 111 5.37 6.12 -0.47
C TRP A 111 5.79 6.48 0.96
N GLN A 112 4.95 6.12 1.93
CA GLN A 112 5.26 6.26 3.34
C GLN A 112 5.94 4.99 3.83
N GLU A 113 7.17 5.12 4.35
CA GLU A 113 7.85 4.04 5.07
C GLU A 113 7.15 3.76 6.40
N LEU A 114 6.87 2.50 6.69
CA LEU A 114 6.15 2.03 7.87
C LEU A 114 7.05 1.29 8.87
N GLY A 115 8.33 1.09 8.55
CA GLY A 115 9.26 0.26 9.31
C GLY A 115 9.16 -1.23 8.94
N PRO A 116 9.60 -2.16 9.79
CA PRO A 116 10.17 -1.94 11.12
C PRO A 116 11.52 -1.22 11.05
N GLY A 117 11.70 -0.20 11.88
CA GLY A 117 13.00 0.41 12.13
C GLY A 117 13.65 -0.11 13.42
N ASN A 118 12.92 -0.90 14.22
CA ASN A 118 13.37 -1.50 15.48
C ASN A 118 13.53 -3.04 15.44
N ILE A 119 13.03 -3.69 14.39
CA ILE A 119 13.34 -5.08 14.07
C ILE A 119 14.33 -5.02 12.91
N GLY A 120 15.47 -5.72 13.02
CA GLY A 120 16.52 -5.61 12.02
C GLY A 120 16.30 -6.57 10.86
N GLY A 121 17.41 -7.04 10.31
CA GLY A 121 17.53 -7.92 9.15
C GLY A 121 19.01 -8.19 8.88
N ARG A 122 19.31 -9.05 7.90
CA ARG A 122 20.66 -9.52 7.55
C ARG A 122 21.66 -8.37 7.38
N THR A 123 22.43 -8.06 8.42
CA THR A 123 23.40 -6.96 8.46
C THR A 123 24.81 -7.51 8.57
N ARG A 124 25.65 -7.20 7.58
CA ARG A 124 26.99 -7.81 7.44
C ARG A 124 28.15 -6.87 7.68
N ALA A 125 27.94 -5.56 7.49
CA ALA A 125 29.03 -4.59 7.55
C ALA A 125 28.66 -3.37 8.39
N MET A 126 29.65 -2.87 9.13
CA MET A 126 29.58 -1.63 9.87
C MET A 126 30.96 -0.98 9.94
N VAL A 127 31.00 0.35 9.83
CA VAL A 127 32.21 1.16 10.04
C VAL A 127 31.88 2.37 10.90
N ILE A 128 32.84 2.79 11.73
CA ILE A 128 32.71 3.94 12.64
C ILE A 128 33.78 4.96 12.28
N ASP A 129 33.41 6.23 12.16
CA ASP A 129 34.37 7.30 11.96
C ASP A 129 35.33 7.37 13.17
N PRO A 130 36.66 7.20 12.96
CA PRO A 130 37.62 7.18 14.06
C PRO A 130 37.79 8.54 14.75
N THR A 131 37.47 9.63 14.06
CA THR A 131 37.59 11.01 14.54
C THR A 131 36.29 11.54 15.13
N THR A 132 35.15 11.17 14.54
CA THR A 132 33.81 11.52 15.04
C THR A 132 32.97 10.27 15.26
N PRO A 133 33.19 9.50 16.35
CA PRO A 133 32.55 8.20 16.53
C PRO A 133 31.03 8.21 16.60
N ASN A 134 30.37 9.37 16.69
CA ASN A 134 28.92 9.49 16.55
C ASN A 134 28.46 9.25 15.10
N THR A 135 29.35 9.41 14.12
CA THR A 135 29.12 9.11 12.70
C THR A 135 29.48 7.66 12.43
N MET A 136 28.51 6.88 11.98
CA MET A 136 28.70 5.46 11.65
C MET A 136 27.91 5.10 10.41
N TYR A 137 28.32 4.01 9.77
CA TYR A 137 27.63 3.44 8.63
C TYR A 137 27.42 1.95 8.87
N ALA A 138 26.26 1.44 8.49
CA ALA A 138 25.94 0.03 8.53
C ALA A 138 25.27 -0.38 7.22
N ALA A 139 25.36 -1.65 6.85
CA ALA A 139 24.78 -2.15 5.62
C ALA A 139 24.08 -3.50 5.77
N GLY A 140 22.86 -3.55 5.24
CA GLY A 140 22.04 -4.74 5.14
C GLY A 140 22.13 -5.39 3.76
N VAL A 141 22.13 -6.72 3.72
CA VAL A 141 22.03 -7.49 2.47
C VAL A 141 20.64 -7.27 1.89
N GLY A 142 20.57 -6.61 0.73
CA GLY A 142 19.31 -6.16 0.11
C GLY A 142 18.73 -4.87 0.70
N GLY A 143 19.30 -4.37 1.81
CA GLY A 143 18.81 -3.18 2.52
C GLY A 143 19.67 -1.93 2.40
N GLY A 144 20.79 -1.99 1.67
CA GLY A 144 21.62 -0.83 1.36
C GLY A 144 22.45 -0.31 2.54
N VAL A 145 23.01 0.89 2.36
CA VAL A 145 23.87 1.59 3.32
C VAL A 145 23.08 2.63 4.10
N TRP A 146 23.23 2.58 5.41
CA TRP A 146 22.60 3.46 6.38
C TRP A 146 23.64 4.27 7.12
N LYS A 147 23.30 5.50 7.47
CA LYS A 147 24.16 6.43 8.20
C LYS A 147 23.49 6.87 9.49
N THR A 148 24.29 6.96 10.55
CA THR A 148 23.94 7.66 11.78
C THR A 148 24.94 8.80 12.01
N THR A 149 24.52 9.85 12.70
CA THR A 149 25.38 10.96 13.17
C THR A 149 25.22 11.19 14.67
N ASN A 150 24.49 10.32 15.35
CA ASN A 150 24.12 10.41 16.76
C ASN A 150 24.41 9.10 17.52
N ALA A 151 25.50 8.42 17.15
CA ALA A 151 25.99 7.21 17.79
C ALA A 151 25.00 6.03 17.81
N ALA A 152 24.39 5.76 16.64
CA ALA A 152 23.37 4.74 16.45
C ALA A 152 22.09 4.98 17.25
N ALA A 153 21.83 6.22 17.71
CA ALA A 153 20.55 6.57 18.29
C ALA A 153 19.44 6.59 17.23
N SER A 154 19.75 6.90 15.96
CA SER A 154 18.88 6.69 14.80
C SER A 154 19.68 6.56 13.50
N TRP A 155 19.11 5.87 12.52
CA TRP A 155 19.71 5.63 11.20
C TRP A 155 18.89 6.28 10.08
N ALA A 156 19.55 6.60 8.97
CA ALA A 156 18.93 7.10 7.74
C ALA A 156 19.54 6.39 6.51
N PRO A 157 18.73 6.02 5.51
CA PRO A 157 19.24 5.36 4.32
C PRO A 157 20.02 6.35 3.45
N THR A 158 21.07 5.88 2.79
CA THR A 158 21.94 6.70 1.93
C THR A 158 22.11 6.14 0.53
N SER A 159 21.57 4.96 0.27
CA SER A 159 21.79 4.21 -0.97
C SER A 159 20.52 3.74 -1.66
N ASP A 160 19.33 4.20 -1.28
CA ASP A 160 18.05 3.68 -1.81
C ASP A 160 17.96 3.79 -3.35
N THR A 161 18.72 4.72 -3.95
CA THR A 161 18.82 4.93 -5.40
C THR A 161 20.04 4.26 -6.05
N MET A 162 20.90 3.58 -5.29
CA MET A 162 22.02 2.83 -5.85
C MET A 162 21.53 1.78 -6.85
N ALA A 163 22.31 1.57 -7.91
CA ALA A 163 21.99 0.59 -8.94
C ALA A 163 22.06 -0.86 -8.44
N ASN A 164 22.60 -1.11 -7.24
CA ASN A 164 22.52 -2.37 -6.51
C ASN A 164 22.69 -2.08 -5.01
N ILE A 165 21.72 -2.48 -4.18
CA ILE A 165 21.71 -2.23 -2.73
C ILE A 165 22.06 -3.48 -1.90
N ALA A 166 22.51 -4.57 -2.53
CA ALA A 166 22.98 -5.77 -1.86
C ALA A 166 24.40 -5.56 -1.31
N VAL A 167 24.53 -4.77 -0.24
CA VAL A 167 25.82 -4.38 0.33
C VAL A 167 26.19 -5.34 1.46
N SER A 168 27.38 -5.94 1.35
CA SER A 168 27.91 -6.94 2.28
C SER A 168 29.22 -6.51 2.94
N ALA A 169 29.92 -5.53 2.36
CA ALA A 169 31.19 -5.01 2.85
C ALA A 169 31.21 -3.46 2.82
N LEU A 170 31.78 -2.85 3.86
CA LEU A 170 31.99 -1.41 3.96
C LEU A 170 33.44 -1.13 4.38
N ALA A 171 34.08 -0.19 3.70
CA ALA A 171 35.38 0.32 4.05
C ALA A 171 35.33 1.85 4.21
N LEU A 172 35.83 2.35 5.33
CA LEU A 172 36.06 3.78 5.55
C LEU A 172 37.54 4.08 5.30
N ASP A 173 37.83 5.18 4.61
CA ASP A 173 39.21 5.67 4.50
C ASP A 173 39.66 6.27 5.86
N PRO A 174 40.70 5.71 6.50
CA PRO A 174 41.17 6.21 7.80
C PRO A 174 41.76 7.62 7.74
N GLY A 175 42.20 8.08 6.56
CA GLY A 175 42.70 9.43 6.33
C GLY A 175 41.62 10.45 5.97
N ASN A 176 40.43 10.01 5.56
CA ASN A 176 39.32 10.87 5.18
C ASN A 176 37.96 10.19 5.34
N ALA A 177 37.26 10.50 6.44
CA ALA A 177 35.96 9.90 6.74
C ALA A 177 34.81 10.24 5.76
N GLN A 178 35.03 11.14 4.78
CA GLN A 178 34.08 11.38 3.69
C GLN A 178 34.19 10.36 2.56
N VAL A 179 35.25 9.55 2.53
CA VAL A 179 35.49 8.55 1.49
C VAL A 179 35.15 7.16 2.03
N LEU A 180 34.17 6.51 1.39
CA LEU A 180 33.76 5.14 1.71
C LEU A 180 33.63 4.29 0.45
N TYR A 181 33.82 2.99 0.62
CA TYR A 181 33.63 1.96 -0.39
C TYR A 181 32.58 0.96 0.11
N ALA A 182 31.59 0.67 -0.73
CA ALA A 182 30.57 -0.36 -0.50
C ALA A 182 30.78 -1.50 -1.50
N GLY A 183 31.22 -2.64 -0.98
CA GLY A 183 31.29 -3.89 -1.73
C GLY A 183 29.91 -4.52 -1.80
N THR A 184 29.47 -4.87 -3.01
CA THR A 184 28.17 -5.51 -3.20
C THR A 184 28.30 -7.01 -3.49
N GLY A 185 27.28 -7.75 -3.07
CA GLY A 185 27.12 -9.18 -3.31
C GLY A 185 27.54 -10.04 -2.13
N GLU A 186 26.75 -11.06 -1.83
CA GLU A 186 26.99 -11.99 -0.71
C GLU A 186 27.64 -13.28 -1.22
N GLY A 187 28.93 -13.51 -0.97
CA GLY A 187 29.65 -14.69 -1.48
C GLY A 187 29.80 -15.86 -0.50
N SER A 188 29.06 -15.86 0.61
CA SER A 188 29.22 -16.71 1.81
C SER A 188 28.72 -18.16 1.66
N PHE A 189 29.02 -18.80 0.53
CA PHE A 189 28.63 -20.19 0.18
C PHE A 189 27.13 -20.50 0.18
N ASN A 190 26.28 -19.53 0.48
CA ASN A 190 24.84 -19.65 0.48
C ASN A 190 24.29 -19.63 -0.95
N VAL A 191 23.15 -20.28 -1.16
CA VAL A 191 22.57 -20.44 -2.50
C VAL A 191 21.55 -19.34 -2.85
N ASP A 192 21.07 -18.58 -1.87
CA ASP A 192 20.30 -17.32 -1.99
C ASP A 192 21.18 -16.08 -2.13
N ALA A 193 22.49 -16.28 -2.23
CA ALA A 193 23.46 -15.22 -2.40
C ALA A 193 22.96 -14.15 -3.39
N ILE A 194 22.65 -12.96 -2.86
CA ILE A 194 22.25 -11.84 -3.71
C ILE A 194 23.51 -11.39 -4.44
N ARG A 195 23.54 -11.57 -5.76
CA ARG A 195 24.71 -11.17 -6.56
C ARG A 195 24.80 -9.65 -6.65
N GLY A 196 26.01 -9.16 -6.41
CA GLY A 196 26.38 -7.75 -6.45
C GLY A 196 26.64 -7.26 -7.87
N ALA A 197 27.03 -5.98 -7.95
CA ALA A 197 27.40 -5.28 -9.17
C ALA A 197 28.79 -4.63 -9.07
N GLY A 198 29.61 -5.01 -8.10
CA GLY A 198 30.94 -4.43 -7.90
C GLY A 198 31.07 -3.56 -6.67
N ILE A 199 31.95 -2.56 -6.74
CA ILE A 199 32.27 -1.64 -5.66
C ILE A 199 31.69 -0.26 -5.99
N PHE A 200 30.96 0.30 -5.05
CA PHE A 200 30.48 1.68 -5.09
C PHE A 200 31.32 2.55 -4.17
N LYS A 201 31.61 3.77 -4.60
CA LYS A 201 32.40 4.74 -3.85
C LYS A 201 31.58 6.00 -3.59
N THR A 202 31.76 6.58 -2.42
CA THR A 202 31.34 7.94 -2.09
C THR A 202 32.56 8.76 -1.68
N THR A 203 32.53 10.06 -1.95
CA THR A 203 33.53 11.04 -1.51
C THR A 203 32.92 12.18 -0.71
N ASN A 204 31.62 12.09 -0.40
CA ASN A 204 30.83 13.08 0.33
C ASN A 204 30.05 12.43 1.48
N GLY A 205 30.63 11.41 2.11
CA GLY A 205 30.10 10.81 3.33
C GLY A 205 28.73 10.14 3.13
N GLY A 206 28.50 9.56 1.94
CA GLY A 206 27.31 8.78 1.61
C GLY A 206 26.17 9.57 0.96
N SER A 207 26.28 10.88 0.76
CA SER A 207 25.22 11.66 0.09
C SER A 207 24.98 11.21 -1.35
N THR A 208 26.03 10.78 -2.05
CA THR A 208 25.93 10.16 -3.37
C THR A 208 26.90 8.99 -3.48
N TRP A 209 26.50 7.95 -4.22
CA TRP A 209 27.31 6.77 -4.48
C TRP A 209 27.51 6.58 -5.98
N THR A 210 28.73 6.25 -6.38
CA THR A 210 29.10 6.00 -7.79
C THR A 210 29.74 4.63 -7.92
N GLN A 211 29.26 3.83 -8.86
CA GLN A 211 29.85 2.53 -9.18
C GLN A 211 31.23 2.72 -9.82
N LEU A 212 32.24 1.98 -9.35
CA LEU A 212 33.57 1.99 -9.95
C LEU A 212 33.58 1.18 -11.25
N ALA A 213 33.84 1.83 -12.38
CA ALA A 213 33.69 1.25 -13.72
C ALA A 213 34.45 -0.07 -13.93
N ASN A 214 35.66 -0.18 -13.38
CA ASN A 214 36.53 -1.36 -13.47
C ASN A 214 36.07 -2.55 -12.60
N THR A 215 35.04 -2.38 -11.77
CA THR A 215 34.48 -3.43 -10.90
C THR A 215 33.14 -3.99 -11.41
N THR A 216 32.73 -3.63 -12.63
CA THR A 216 31.46 -4.09 -13.22
C THR A 216 31.51 -5.53 -13.73
N GLY A 217 32.70 -6.12 -13.86
CA GLY A 217 32.91 -7.49 -14.35
C GLY A 217 32.69 -8.58 -13.32
N SER A 218 32.66 -9.84 -13.78
CA SER A 218 32.29 -11.01 -12.97
C SER A 218 33.17 -11.29 -11.76
N ASN A 219 34.39 -10.78 -11.76
CA ASN A 219 35.30 -10.91 -10.63
C ASN A 219 34.79 -10.23 -9.35
N PHE A 220 33.92 -9.21 -9.50
CA PHE A 220 33.39 -8.41 -8.41
C PHE A 220 31.88 -8.58 -8.21
N PHE A 221 31.29 -9.67 -8.71
CA PHE A 221 29.90 -10.01 -8.42
C PHE A 221 29.66 -10.37 -6.95
N PHE A 222 30.71 -10.78 -6.24
CA PHE A 222 30.67 -11.08 -4.82
C PHE A 222 31.92 -10.46 -4.18
N VAL A 223 31.78 -9.22 -3.74
CA VAL A 223 32.80 -8.51 -2.98
C VAL A 223 32.53 -8.76 -1.50
N ASN A 224 33.28 -9.67 -0.91
CA ASN A 224 33.01 -10.18 0.43
C ASN A 224 33.61 -9.30 1.52
N ASP A 225 34.73 -8.65 1.22
CA ASP A 225 35.35 -7.69 2.12
C ASP A 225 36.16 -6.63 1.34
N VAL A 226 36.24 -5.43 1.88
CA VAL A 226 37.03 -4.31 1.34
C VAL A 226 37.71 -3.59 2.49
N VAL A 227 39.01 -3.39 2.38
CA VAL A 227 39.80 -2.72 3.41
C VAL A 227 40.70 -1.66 2.78
N VAL A 228 40.71 -0.46 3.36
CA VAL A 228 41.63 0.63 3.01
C VAL A 228 42.86 0.53 3.90
N ALA A 229 44.05 0.64 3.32
CA ALA A 229 45.30 0.51 4.05
C ALA A 229 45.47 1.63 5.11
N PRO A 230 45.78 1.30 6.38
CA PRO A 230 46.01 2.30 7.42
C PRO A 230 47.18 3.24 7.11
N SER A 231 48.21 2.76 6.41
CA SER A 231 49.40 3.56 6.09
C SER A 231 49.26 4.42 4.83
N ASN A 232 48.28 4.14 3.96
CA ASN A 232 48.12 4.83 2.68
C ASN A 232 46.70 4.71 2.10
N SER A 233 45.92 5.79 2.15
CA SER A 233 44.55 5.87 1.63
C SER A 233 44.37 5.52 0.14
N GLN A 234 45.44 5.48 -0.66
CA GLN A 234 45.38 5.06 -2.07
C GLN A 234 45.37 3.54 -2.25
N VAL A 235 45.81 2.79 -1.23
CA VAL A 235 45.85 1.33 -1.27
C VAL A 235 44.52 0.77 -0.75
N VAL A 236 43.76 0.15 -1.64
CA VAL A 236 42.47 -0.49 -1.35
C VAL A 236 42.54 -1.95 -1.76
N VAL A 237 42.24 -2.86 -0.84
CA VAL A 237 42.24 -4.31 -1.08
C VAL A 237 40.80 -4.82 -1.03
N ALA A 238 40.40 -5.56 -2.06
CA ALA A 238 39.10 -6.19 -2.14
C ALA A 238 39.25 -7.72 -2.20
N ALA A 239 38.58 -8.42 -1.30
CA ALA A 239 38.44 -9.86 -1.30
C ALA A 239 37.15 -10.26 -1.99
N THR A 240 37.25 -11.17 -2.95
CA THR A 240 36.13 -11.60 -3.77
C THR A 240 36.06 -13.13 -3.87
N ASN A 241 34.99 -13.63 -4.49
CA ASN A 241 34.90 -15.05 -4.84
C ASN A 241 35.96 -15.52 -5.85
N THR A 242 36.63 -14.61 -6.56
CA THR A 242 37.57 -14.94 -7.63
C THR A 242 39.01 -14.61 -7.32
N GLY A 243 39.30 -14.00 -6.16
CA GLY A 243 40.65 -13.57 -5.84
C GLY A 243 40.72 -12.38 -4.90
N ILE A 244 41.96 -11.95 -4.68
CA ILE A 244 42.30 -10.69 -4.01
C ILE A 244 42.68 -9.68 -5.08
N PHE A 245 42.04 -8.52 -5.05
CA PHE A 245 42.27 -7.42 -5.97
C PHE A 245 42.81 -6.23 -5.19
N VAL A 246 43.85 -5.59 -5.71
CA VAL A 246 44.51 -4.45 -5.07
C VAL A 246 44.48 -3.26 -6.02
N SER A 247 44.00 -2.13 -5.48
CA SER A 247 44.11 -0.81 -6.08
C SER A 247 45.22 -0.04 -5.39
N SER A 248 46.00 0.72 -6.16
CA SER A 248 47.03 1.65 -5.65
C SER A 248 46.70 3.12 -5.94
N ASP A 249 45.50 3.41 -6.44
CA ASP A 249 45.03 4.74 -6.88
C ASP A 249 43.63 5.09 -6.32
N GLY A 250 43.28 4.53 -5.15
CA GLY A 250 42.01 4.82 -4.48
C GLY A 250 40.77 4.30 -5.22
N GLY A 251 40.88 3.19 -5.94
CA GLY A 251 39.80 2.49 -6.64
C GLY A 251 39.69 2.81 -8.13
N GLY A 252 40.60 3.62 -8.69
CA GLY A 252 40.65 3.92 -10.11
C GLY A 252 40.96 2.69 -10.97
N THR A 253 41.87 1.82 -10.51
CA THR A 253 42.23 0.54 -11.14
C THR A 253 42.42 -0.56 -10.09
N PHE A 254 41.91 -1.77 -10.37
CA PHE A 254 42.13 -2.95 -9.54
C PHE A 254 42.94 -4.00 -10.30
N THR A 255 44.03 -4.48 -9.70
CA THR A 255 44.85 -5.58 -10.22
C THR A 255 44.65 -6.83 -9.38
N GLN A 256 44.38 -7.97 -10.00
CA GLN A 256 44.32 -9.26 -9.29
C GLN A 256 45.73 -9.64 -8.81
N ARG A 257 45.88 -9.90 -7.51
CA ARG A 257 47.16 -10.28 -6.87
C ARG A 257 47.15 -11.69 -6.30
N SER A 258 45.97 -12.29 -6.18
CA SER A 258 45.80 -13.71 -5.85
C SER A 258 44.61 -14.28 -6.63
N THR A 259 44.72 -15.53 -7.09
CA THR A 259 43.64 -16.29 -7.75
C THR A 259 42.94 -17.26 -6.79
N GLU A 260 43.25 -17.19 -5.49
CA GLU A 260 42.54 -18.00 -4.50
C GLU A 260 41.07 -17.62 -4.47
N VAL A 261 40.21 -18.63 -4.49
CA VAL A 261 38.76 -18.42 -4.59
C VAL A 261 38.14 -18.15 -3.23
N ARG A 262 36.99 -17.47 -3.22
CA ARG A 262 36.17 -17.21 -2.02
C ARG A 262 37.01 -16.70 -0.86
N CYS A 263 37.73 -15.61 -1.13
CA CYS A 263 38.28 -14.78 -0.08
C CYS A 263 37.12 -14.03 0.56
N LEU A 264 36.84 -14.33 1.84
CA LEU A 264 35.64 -13.89 2.55
C LEU A 264 35.92 -12.83 3.62
N ASP A 265 37.19 -12.65 3.99
CA ASP A 265 37.57 -11.82 5.13
C ASP A 265 39.01 -11.29 4.95
N LEU A 266 39.23 -10.01 5.25
CA LEU A 266 40.51 -9.31 5.18
C LEU A 266 40.80 -8.64 6.54
N ALA A 267 42.03 -8.82 7.03
CA ALA A 267 42.48 -8.11 8.21
C ALA A 267 43.84 -7.45 7.95
N VAL A 268 44.03 -6.24 8.48
CA VAL A 268 45.27 -5.47 8.31
C VAL A 268 45.72 -4.89 9.64
N SER A 269 47.03 -4.93 9.87
CA SER A 269 47.67 -4.21 10.98
C SER A 269 48.99 -3.63 10.50
N THR A 270 49.31 -2.39 10.93
CA THR A 270 50.62 -1.81 10.69
C THR A 270 51.61 -2.35 11.72
N ILE A 271 52.62 -3.09 11.26
CA ILE A 271 53.68 -3.67 12.11
C ILE A 271 54.99 -3.01 11.71
N SER A 272 55.63 -2.32 12.66
CA SER A 272 56.93 -1.64 12.44
C SER A 272 56.92 -0.68 11.24
N GLY A 273 55.79 -0.01 10.97
CA GLY A 273 55.62 0.94 9.86
C GLY A 273 55.22 0.32 8.51
N THR A 274 55.05 -0.99 8.43
CA THR A 274 54.61 -1.70 7.22
C THR A 274 53.26 -2.38 7.47
N ASP A 275 52.32 -2.22 6.55
CA ASP A 275 51.03 -2.92 6.64
C ASP A 275 51.22 -4.42 6.39
N THR A 276 50.76 -5.22 7.35
CA THR A 276 50.70 -6.68 7.26
C THR A 276 49.24 -7.09 7.09
N TRP A 277 48.99 -7.82 6.02
CA TRP A 277 47.67 -8.23 5.57
C TRP A 277 47.47 -9.71 5.77
N LEU A 278 46.28 -10.09 6.22
CA LEU A 278 45.77 -11.45 6.20
C LEU A 278 44.51 -11.50 5.35
N ALA A 279 44.33 -12.61 4.64
CA ALA A 279 43.09 -12.92 3.94
C ALA A 279 42.66 -14.35 4.24
N ALA A 280 41.41 -14.55 4.64
CA ALA A 280 40.79 -15.87 4.74
C ALA A 280 40.15 -16.21 3.39
N CYS A 281 40.71 -17.22 2.73
CA CYS A 281 40.26 -17.68 1.42
C CYS A 281 40.05 -19.19 1.42
N GLY A 282 39.55 -19.74 0.32
CA GLY A 282 39.46 -21.18 0.12
C GLY A 282 38.10 -21.61 -0.36
N ASN A 283 38.02 -22.83 -0.86
CA ASN A 283 36.78 -23.39 -1.36
C ASN A 283 36.01 -24.11 -0.24
N PHE A 284 34.93 -24.81 -0.61
CA PHE A 284 34.22 -25.62 0.37
C PHE A 284 35.10 -26.76 0.90
N SER A 285 36.04 -27.31 0.15
CA SER A 285 36.86 -28.43 0.64
C SER A 285 38.06 -28.04 1.50
N GLN A 286 38.58 -26.81 1.39
CA GLN A 286 39.80 -26.39 2.09
C GLN A 286 39.86 -24.87 2.30
N GLY A 287 39.85 -24.44 3.56
CA GLY A 287 40.18 -23.08 3.98
C GLY A 287 41.69 -22.82 3.99
N LYS A 288 42.07 -21.57 3.72
CA LYS A 288 43.43 -21.06 3.65
C LYS A 288 43.52 -19.67 4.29
N VAL A 289 44.65 -19.37 4.94
CA VAL A 289 45.03 -17.99 5.26
C VAL A 289 46.19 -17.60 4.37
N LEU A 290 46.05 -16.49 3.66
CA LEU A 290 47.13 -15.85 2.91
C LEU A 290 47.67 -14.68 3.72
N ARG A 291 48.96 -14.40 3.55
CA ARG A 291 49.64 -13.27 4.20
C ARG A 291 50.37 -12.42 3.19
N SER A 292 50.32 -11.09 3.33
CA SER A 292 51.10 -10.17 2.51
C SER A 292 51.69 -9.01 3.34
N THR A 293 52.86 -8.52 2.95
CA THR A 293 53.49 -7.31 3.52
C THR A 293 53.84 -6.26 2.45
N ASP A 294 53.57 -6.58 1.17
CA ASP A 294 53.87 -5.72 0.02
C ASP A 294 52.64 -5.50 -0.87
N THR A 295 51.51 -6.15 -0.57
CA THR A 295 50.25 -6.22 -1.35
C THR A 295 50.37 -6.86 -2.74
N ILE A 296 51.57 -7.23 -3.17
CA ILE A 296 51.85 -7.86 -4.46
C ILE A 296 51.86 -9.38 -4.32
N SER A 297 52.45 -9.89 -3.25
CA SER A 297 52.68 -11.31 -2.99
C SER A 297 51.76 -11.80 -1.87
N TRP A 298 50.98 -12.86 -2.11
CA TRP A 298 50.02 -13.43 -1.15
C TRP A 298 50.26 -14.92 -0.88
N PRO A 299 51.42 -15.32 -0.33
CA PRO A 299 51.68 -16.70 0.03
C PRO A 299 50.68 -17.23 1.07
N GLN A 300 50.32 -18.50 0.92
CA GLN A 300 49.55 -19.24 1.90
C GLN A 300 50.42 -19.55 3.14
N THR A 301 49.87 -19.30 4.33
CA THR A 301 50.54 -19.53 5.62
C THR A 301 49.77 -20.48 6.55
N LEU A 302 48.48 -20.73 6.31
CA LEU A 302 47.65 -21.70 7.04
C LEU A 302 46.78 -22.53 6.08
N GLY A 303 46.44 -23.76 6.46
CA GLY A 303 45.59 -24.67 5.67
C GLY A 303 46.35 -25.51 4.64
N THR A 304 47.63 -25.75 4.84
CA THR A 304 48.47 -26.57 3.93
C THR A 304 48.22 -28.06 4.20
N ALA A 305 47.64 -28.80 3.25
CA ALA A 305 47.54 -30.26 3.36
C ALA A 305 48.94 -30.90 3.42
N PRO A 306 49.18 -31.93 4.26
CA PRO A 306 48.21 -32.69 5.05
C PRO A 306 47.97 -32.15 6.48
N LEU A 307 48.46 -30.95 6.83
CA LEU A 307 48.49 -30.48 8.22
C LEU A 307 47.09 -30.19 8.82
N ASP A 308 46.14 -29.67 8.03
CA ASP A 308 44.77 -29.32 8.48
C ASP A 308 43.70 -29.76 7.46
N ALA A 309 43.64 -31.07 7.18
CA ALA A 309 42.64 -31.65 6.29
C ALA A 309 41.21 -31.51 6.88
N GLY A 310 40.23 -31.12 6.06
CA GLY A 310 38.85 -30.93 6.50
C GLY A 310 38.54 -29.55 7.10
N LEU A 311 39.51 -28.63 7.06
CA LEU A 311 39.32 -27.22 7.40
C LEU A 311 38.44 -26.53 6.35
N GLY A 312 37.36 -25.92 6.82
CA GLY A 312 36.34 -25.27 6.01
C GLY A 312 36.49 -23.77 5.87
N ARG A 313 35.39 -23.03 6.05
CA ARG A 313 35.45 -21.56 6.00
C ARG A 313 36.27 -21.05 7.19
N LEU A 314 37.00 -19.97 6.97
CA LEU A 314 37.79 -19.27 7.99
C LEU A 314 37.31 -17.82 8.15
N ALA A 315 37.57 -17.27 9.33
CA ALA A 315 37.64 -15.83 9.59
C ALA A 315 39.00 -15.50 10.25
N VAL A 316 39.54 -14.30 10.04
CA VAL A 316 40.86 -13.87 10.50
C VAL A 316 40.82 -12.50 11.16
N ALA A 317 41.67 -12.30 12.16
CA ALA A 317 41.92 -10.99 12.76
C ALA A 317 43.40 -10.80 13.09
N ILE A 318 43.91 -9.57 12.98
CA ILE A 318 45.29 -9.22 13.32
C ILE A 318 45.37 -7.89 14.07
N ARG A 319 46.22 -7.85 15.11
CA ARG A 319 46.55 -6.62 15.85
C ARG A 319 47.98 -6.68 16.34
N GLY A 320 48.80 -5.73 15.88
CA GLY A 320 50.25 -5.79 16.12
C GLY A 320 50.81 -7.10 15.58
N THR A 321 51.60 -7.83 16.36
CA THR A 321 52.11 -9.16 15.97
C THR A 321 51.16 -10.31 16.30
N ARG A 322 50.03 -10.07 16.99
CA ARG A 322 49.08 -11.13 17.33
C ARG A 322 48.06 -11.28 16.22
N ALA A 323 47.84 -12.51 15.76
CA ALA A 323 46.76 -12.84 14.83
C ALA A 323 46.01 -14.10 15.26
N TYR A 324 44.73 -14.16 14.89
CA TYR A 324 43.85 -15.29 15.12
C TYR A 324 43.16 -15.72 13.84
N ALA A 325 42.87 -17.01 13.74
CA ALA A 325 42.01 -17.56 12.71
C ALA A 325 41.08 -18.59 13.34
N ILE A 326 39.80 -18.58 12.98
CA ILE A 326 38.84 -19.61 13.38
C ILE A 326 38.30 -20.29 12.15
N GLY A 327 38.25 -21.63 12.16
CA GLY A 327 37.81 -22.42 11.03
C GLY A 327 36.66 -23.36 11.36
N SER A 328 35.69 -23.48 10.45
CA SER A 328 34.62 -24.48 10.52
C SER A 328 35.06 -25.83 9.94
N SER A 329 34.43 -26.94 10.36
CA SER A 329 34.74 -28.27 9.85
C SER A 329 33.95 -28.59 8.58
N ARG A 330 34.57 -29.33 7.66
CA ARG A 330 33.94 -29.89 6.45
C ARG A 330 33.78 -31.40 6.50
N VAL A 331 34.32 -32.03 7.54
CA VAL A 331 34.33 -33.48 7.70
C VAL A 331 33.36 -33.82 8.82
N ALA A 332 32.41 -34.69 8.52
CA ALA A 332 31.63 -35.35 9.54
C ALA A 332 32.57 -36.26 10.33
N GLY A 333 32.73 -35.98 11.63
CA GLY A 333 33.64 -36.73 12.49
C GLY A 333 33.16 -38.17 12.73
N PRO A 334 34.00 -39.08 13.25
CA PRO A 334 33.49 -40.32 13.83
C PRO A 334 32.73 -40.02 15.13
N ASP A 335 31.55 -40.59 15.29
CA ASP A 335 30.80 -40.62 16.54
C ASP A 335 31.62 -41.33 17.63
N VAL A 336 32.22 -40.54 18.53
CA VAL A 336 33.01 -41.03 19.67
C VAL A 336 32.15 -41.28 20.92
N THR A 337 30.84 -41.03 20.87
CA THR A 337 29.93 -41.09 22.02
C THR A 337 28.92 -42.25 21.95
N SER A 338 28.81 -42.95 20.81
CA SER A 338 27.88 -44.09 20.61
C SER A 338 26.41 -43.73 20.88
N ASP A 339 26.09 -42.45 20.85
CA ASP A 339 24.76 -41.86 21.08
C ASP A 339 24.09 -41.37 19.79
N GLY A 340 24.77 -41.50 18.64
CA GLY A 340 24.23 -41.16 17.31
C GLY A 340 24.50 -39.73 16.85
N ASN A 341 25.32 -38.93 17.56
CA ASN A 341 25.48 -37.49 17.32
C ASN A 341 26.85 -37.07 16.73
N GLY A 342 27.53 -37.97 16.02
CA GLY A 342 28.88 -37.76 15.48
C GLY A 342 29.01 -36.83 14.27
N ASP A 343 28.53 -35.58 14.33
CA ASP A 343 28.76 -34.65 13.21
C ASP A 343 29.20 -33.24 13.65
N TYR A 344 30.51 -32.96 13.53
CA TYR A 344 31.07 -31.61 13.67
C TYR A 344 30.98 -30.81 12.37
N LEU A 345 30.31 -31.31 11.33
CA LEU A 345 30.14 -30.60 10.08
C LEU A 345 29.61 -29.17 10.37
N HIS A 346 30.35 -28.20 9.83
CA HIS A 346 30.10 -26.76 9.96
C HIS A 346 30.27 -26.14 11.36
N GLN A 347 30.56 -26.93 12.39
CA GLN A 347 30.97 -26.43 13.71
C GLN A 347 32.48 -26.15 13.72
N LEU A 348 33.08 -25.91 14.89
CA LEU A 348 34.53 -25.75 15.03
C LEU A 348 35.29 -26.87 14.31
N HIS A 349 36.33 -26.51 13.57
CA HIS A 349 37.44 -27.39 13.21
C HIS A 349 38.61 -27.14 14.15
N ALA A 350 39.05 -25.88 14.20
CA ALA A 350 40.10 -25.42 15.10
C ALA A 350 40.09 -23.89 15.22
N PHE A 351 40.64 -23.42 16.34
CA PHE A 351 40.99 -22.02 16.57
C PHE A 351 42.52 -21.90 16.61
N TYR A 352 43.07 -20.99 15.83
CA TYR A 352 44.50 -20.82 15.61
C TYR A 352 44.96 -19.47 16.13
N ARG A 353 46.18 -19.46 16.68
CA ARG A 353 46.91 -18.26 17.11
C ARG A 353 48.24 -18.16 16.38
N SER A 354 48.62 -16.93 16.08
CA SER A 354 49.94 -16.53 15.60
C SER A 354 50.48 -15.39 16.46
N ASP A 355 51.76 -15.47 16.81
CA ASP A 355 52.45 -14.50 17.67
C ASP A 355 53.50 -13.67 16.88
N ASP A 356 53.62 -13.91 15.57
CA ASP A 356 54.62 -13.35 14.65
C ASP A 356 54.01 -12.64 13.42
N GLY A 357 52.82 -12.07 13.59
CA GLY A 357 52.11 -11.32 12.55
C GLY A 357 51.51 -12.21 11.46
N GLY A 358 51.06 -13.42 11.82
CA GLY A 358 50.44 -14.38 10.91
C GLY A 358 51.42 -15.19 10.07
N SER A 359 52.72 -15.15 10.38
CA SER A 359 53.75 -15.86 9.61
C SER A 359 53.73 -17.36 9.94
N THR A 360 53.56 -17.71 11.22
CA THR A 360 53.37 -19.08 11.71
C THR A 360 52.14 -19.18 12.59
N TRP A 361 51.49 -20.35 12.58
CA TRP A 361 50.21 -20.59 13.22
C TRP A 361 50.24 -21.84 14.09
N THR A 362 49.60 -21.78 15.25
CA THR A 362 49.41 -22.92 16.17
C THR A 362 47.93 -23.02 16.54
N ALA A 363 47.33 -24.21 16.43
CA ALA A 363 45.98 -24.44 16.93
C ALA A 363 45.99 -24.46 18.47
N THR A 364 45.21 -23.58 19.11
CA THR A 364 45.07 -23.54 20.58
C THR A 364 43.97 -24.48 21.06
N VAL A 365 42.87 -24.60 20.30
CA VAL A 365 41.80 -25.57 20.51
C VAL A 365 41.38 -26.19 19.18
N ARG A 366 40.93 -27.45 19.22
CA ARG A 366 40.41 -28.20 18.06
C ARG A 366 39.06 -28.80 18.41
N ASN A 367 38.31 -29.25 17.41
CA ASN A 367 37.09 -30.03 17.63
C ASN A 367 37.31 -31.39 18.32
N THR A 368 38.56 -31.82 18.43
CA THR A 368 39.00 -33.00 19.19
C THR A 368 39.45 -32.66 20.62
N ASP A 369 39.30 -31.41 21.07
CA ASP A 369 39.67 -31.00 22.42
C ASP A 369 38.85 -31.80 23.47
N PRO A 370 39.50 -32.36 24.51
CA PRO A 370 38.80 -33.11 25.54
C PRO A 370 37.85 -32.24 26.38
N HIS A 371 38.07 -30.93 26.45
CA HIS A 371 37.20 -29.98 27.15
C HIS A 371 36.03 -29.61 26.25
N ARG A 372 34.88 -30.24 26.46
CA ARG A 372 33.69 -30.07 25.61
C ARG A 372 33.23 -28.63 25.46
N GLY A 373 33.39 -27.78 26.48
CA GLY A 373 33.11 -26.35 26.36
C GLY A 373 33.92 -25.65 25.26
N ASN A 374 35.17 -26.06 25.01
CA ASN A 374 36.02 -25.45 23.98
C ASN A 374 35.61 -25.87 22.57
N THR A 375 34.93 -27.01 22.40
CA THR A 375 34.51 -27.52 21.09
C THR A 375 33.18 -26.95 20.61
N MET A 376 32.47 -26.19 21.45
CA MET A 376 31.14 -25.62 21.14
C MET A 376 31.17 -24.30 20.34
N LEU A 377 32.36 -23.83 19.98
CA LEU A 377 32.48 -22.68 19.08
C LEU A 377 31.75 -22.99 17.77
N LEU A 378 30.92 -22.06 17.29
CA LEU A 378 30.10 -22.18 16.08
C LEU A 378 28.97 -23.23 16.14
N SER A 379 28.58 -23.68 17.33
CA SER A 379 27.43 -24.58 17.54
C SER A 379 26.15 -23.81 17.89
N GLY A 380 24.99 -24.28 17.41
CA GLY A 380 23.69 -23.62 17.60
C GLY A 380 22.89 -24.01 18.85
N TYR A 381 22.96 -25.26 19.31
CA TYR A 381 22.20 -25.74 20.49
C TYR A 381 23.10 -25.90 21.71
N PHE A 382 22.87 -25.12 22.76
CA PHE A 382 23.60 -25.26 24.02
C PHE A 382 22.79 -24.75 25.21
N ALA A 383 22.71 -25.55 26.28
CA ALA A 383 22.30 -25.08 27.59
C ALA A 383 23.41 -25.35 28.61
N CYS A 384 23.53 -24.49 29.61
CA CYS A 384 24.62 -24.54 30.59
C CYS A 384 24.76 -25.86 31.34
N SER A 385 23.71 -26.69 31.39
CA SER A 385 23.70 -28.03 31.98
C SER A 385 23.76 -29.18 30.98
N THR A 386 23.56 -28.92 29.68
CA THR A 386 23.56 -29.91 28.59
C THR A 386 24.41 -29.44 27.41
N LEU A 387 25.54 -30.10 27.22
CA LEU A 387 26.41 -29.92 26.06
C LEU A 387 26.02 -30.97 25.01
N LEU A 388 25.16 -30.60 24.07
CA LEU A 388 24.82 -31.43 22.92
C LEU A 388 25.44 -30.80 21.66
N PRO A 389 26.11 -31.57 20.77
CA PRO A 389 26.47 -31.05 19.46
C PRO A 389 25.18 -30.65 18.73
N GLY A 390 25.01 -29.35 18.47
CA GLY A 390 23.88 -28.81 17.71
C GLY A 390 24.19 -28.68 16.21
N ILE A 391 23.25 -28.12 15.44
CA ILE A 391 23.50 -27.68 14.07
C ILE A 391 24.65 -26.66 14.04
N GLY A 392 25.60 -26.84 13.12
CA GLY A 392 26.69 -25.90 12.87
C GLY A 392 26.39 -25.01 11.67
N GLN A 393 26.60 -23.71 11.81
CA GLN A 393 26.41 -22.75 10.73
C GLN A 393 27.71 -22.04 10.29
N GLY A 394 28.88 -22.39 10.84
CA GLY A 394 30.16 -21.71 10.55
C GLY A 394 30.67 -21.75 9.10
N TRP A 395 29.90 -22.31 8.16
CA TRP A 395 30.07 -22.11 6.72
C TRP A 395 29.47 -20.76 6.24
N TYR A 396 28.45 -20.24 6.94
CA TYR A 396 27.63 -19.07 6.63
C TYR A 396 27.85 -17.87 7.57
N ASP A 397 27.94 -18.11 8.87
CA ASP A 397 28.11 -17.09 9.91
C ASP A 397 29.37 -17.38 10.75
N ILE A 398 30.42 -16.61 10.51
CA ILE A 398 31.66 -16.74 11.28
C ILE A 398 32.39 -15.41 11.26
N THR A 399 32.78 -14.96 12.45
CA THR A 399 33.54 -13.73 12.63
C THR A 399 34.47 -13.85 13.84
N VAL A 400 35.60 -13.12 13.80
CA VAL A 400 36.57 -13.07 14.88
C VAL A 400 37.09 -11.65 15.04
N ALA A 401 37.24 -11.17 16.29
CA ALA A 401 37.77 -9.84 16.56
C ALA A 401 38.65 -9.81 17.82
N ILE A 402 39.67 -8.96 17.80
CA ILE A 402 40.65 -8.83 18.89
C ILE A 402 40.35 -7.55 19.67
N ASP A 403 40.40 -7.63 21.00
CA ASP A 403 40.25 -6.47 21.86
C ASP A 403 41.33 -5.39 21.55
N PRO A 404 40.92 -4.11 21.39
CA PRO A 404 41.84 -3.02 21.01
C PRO A 404 42.88 -2.63 22.04
N VAL A 405 42.89 -3.21 23.24
CA VAL A 405 43.85 -2.91 24.31
C VAL A 405 44.63 -4.15 24.72
N ASP A 406 43.99 -5.33 24.78
CA ASP A 406 44.63 -6.60 25.16
C ASP A 406 44.50 -7.65 24.06
N SER A 407 45.60 -7.98 23.40
CA SER A 407 45.59 -8.95 22.30
C SER A 407 45.28 -10.39 22.73
N ASN A 408 45.20 -10.70 24.03
CA ASN A 408 44.78 -12.03 24.50
C ASN A 408 43.25 -12.16 24.62
N ILE A 409 42.52 -11.04 24.60
CA ILE A 409 41.07 -11.06 24.62
C ILE A 409 40.57 -11.12 23.18
N VAL A 410 39.85 -12.18 22.83
CA VAL A 410 39.38 -12.45 21.47
C VAL A 410 37.93 -12.91 21.48
N TRP A 411 37.16 -12.39 20.53
CA TRP A 411 35.74 -12.64 20.34
C TRP A 411 35.54 -13.50 19.11
N VAL A 412 34.57 -14.40 19.19
CA VAL A 412 34.13 -15.28 18.11
C VAL A 412 32.62 -15.23 18.00
N GLY A 413 32.11 -15.11 16.79
CA GLY A 413 30.70 -15.18 16.47
C GLY A 413 30.43 -16.30 15.46
N GLY A 414 29.27 -16.92 15.60
CA GLY A 414 28.57 -17.76 14.63
C GLY A 414 27.09 -17.69 15.00
N VAL A 415 26.43 -18.82 15.27
CA VAL A 415 25.06 -18.80 15.83
C VAL A 415 25.01 -18.14 17.22
N ASN A 416 26.11 -18.22 17.98
CA ASN A 416 26.27 -17.66 19.33
C ASN A 416 27.58 -16.86 19.43
N VAL A 417 27.70 -15.95 20.41
CA VAL A 417 28.91 -15.18 20.73
C VAL A 417 29.71 -15.82 21.86
N PHE A 418 31.01 -15.97 21.62
CA PHE A 418 31.98 -16.45 22.59
C PHE A 418 33.13 -15.46 22.74
N ARG A 419 33.75 -15.47 23.93
CA ARG A 419 34.97 -14.72 24.22
C ARG A 419 35.98 -15.61 24.94
N SER A 420 37.25 -15.44 24.60
CA SER A 420 38.38 -15.96 25.35
C SER A 420 39.16 -14.78 25.93
N ASP A 421 39.62 -14.93 27.18
CA ASP A 421 40.42 -13.93 27.90
C ASP A 421 41.91 -14.34 28.01
N ASP A 422 42.30 -15.49 27.45
CA ASP A 422 43.62 -16.12 27.61
C ASP A 422 44.26 -16.52 26.26
N GLY A 423 43.88 -15.79 25.21
CA GLY A 423 44.42 -15.96 23.87
C GLY A 423 43.95 -17.21 23.15
N GLY A 424 42.71 -17.64 23.41
CA GLY A 424 42.02 -18.73 22.72
C GLY A 424 42.19 -20.11 23.37
N SER A 425 42.60 -20.18 24.65
CA SER A 425 42.84 -21.44 25.36
C SER A 425 41.58 -21.91 26.10
N THR A 426 40.83 -20.98 26.69
CA THR A 426 39.52 -21.22 27.31
C THR A 426 38.48 -20.24 26.79
N TRP A 427 37.22 -20.69 26.73
CA TRP A 427 36.12 -19.94 26.14
C TRP A 427 34.92 -19.84 27.07
N GLY A 428 34.30 -18.66 27.08
CA GLY A 428 33.02 -18.43 27.74
C GLY A 428 32.01 -17.82 26.77
N ARG A 429 30.72 -18.07 27.03
CA ARG A 429 29.61 -17.49 26.26
C ARG A 429 29.36 -16.03 26.66
N ALA A 430 28.97 -15.20 25.69
CA ALA A 430 28.70 -13.78 25.88
C ALA A 430 27.31 -13.28 25.41
N ASP A 431 26.38 -14.16 25.00
CA ASP A 431 25.03 -13.78 24.49
C ASP A 431 24.05 -13.37 25.60
N PRO A 432 23.10 -12.45 25.34
CA PRO A 432 21.87 -12.84 24.64
C PRO A 432 21.57 -11.90 23.45
N ALA A 433 22.48 -11.87 22.47
CA ALA A 433 22.20 -11.24 21.18
C ALA A 433 21.31 -12.16 20.32
N HIS A 434 20.66 -11.61 19.29
CA HIS A 434 20.02 -12.40 18.24
C HIS A 434 21.09 -13.21 17.47
N PRO A 435 20.79 -14.46 17.04
CA PRO A 435 21.75 -15.34 16.36
C PRO A 435 22.30 -14.80 15.03
N ASP A 436 23.23 -15.54 14.43
CA ASP A 436 23.79 -15.37 13.08
C ASP A 436 24.75 -14.17 12.95
N HIS A 437 25.90 -14.27 13.62
CA HIS A 437 26.85 -13.17 13.76
C HIS A 437 27.85 -13.05 12.60
N HIS A 438 27.88 -11.86 11.99
CA HIS A 438 28.71 -11.58 10.80
C HIS A 438 29.89 -10.66 11.04
N SER A 439 29.82 -9.74 12.02
CA SER A 439 30.93 -8.83 12.30
C SER A 439 30.91 -8.25 13.72
N PHE A 440 32.11 -7.95 14.23
CA PHE A 440 32.35 -7.24 15.48
C PHE A 440 33.15 -5.97 15.23
N VAL A 441 32.62 -4.82 15.69
CA VAL A 441 33.27 -3.51 15.50
C VAL A 441 33.42 -2.81 16.85
N PHE A 442 34.67 -2.70 17.31
CA PHE A 442 34.97 -1.95 18.52
C PHE A 442 34.84 -0.45 18.29
N HIS A 443 34.38 0.28 19.30
CA HIS A 443 34.41 1.74 19.27
C HIS A 443 35.86 2.24 19.08
N PRO A 444 36.13 3.22 18.20
CA PRO A 444 37.52 3.65 17.89
C PRO A 444 38.31 4.16 19.11
N GLN A 445 37.60 4.68 20.12
CA GLN A 445 38.17 5.13 21.39
C GLN A 445 38.04 4.10 22.54
N PHE A 446 37.87 2.81 22.21
CA PHE A 446 37.80 1.74 23.21
C PHE A 446 39.07 1.71 24.06
N ASN A 447 38.92 1.63 25.38
CA ASN A 447 40.03 1.62 26.33
C ASN A 447 39.96 0.50 27.38
N GLY A 448 38.97 -0.40 27.27
CA GLY A 448 38.79 -1.54 28.16
C GLY A 448 38.36 -1.19 29.60
N THR A 449 38.16 0.08 29.92
CA THR A 449 37.77 0.55 31.26
C THR A 449 36.53 1.43 31.19
N SER A 450 36.69 2.73 30.94
CA SER A 450 35.58 3.69 30.85
C SER A 450 34.82 3.62 29.52
N ASN A 451 35.48 3.16 28.44
CA ASN A 451 34.85 2.88 27.16
C ASN A 451 35.09 1.42 26.78
N GLN A 452 34.02 0.63 26.86
CA GLN A 452 34.01 -0.79 26.50
C GLN A 452 32.97 -1.09 25.41
N ILE A 453 32.71 -0.12 24.53
CA ILE A 453 31.66 -0.25 23.52
C ILE A 453 32.13 -1.19 22.40
N LEU A 454 31.31 -2.21 22.13
CA LEU A 454 31.45 -3.14 21.02
C LEU A 454 30.09 -3.28 20.31
N TYR A 455 30.11 -3.21 18.98
CA TYR A 455 28.96 -3.46 18.12
C TYR A 455 29.06 -4.85 17.48
N ASN A 456 27.92 -5.49 17.30
CA ASN A 456 27.76 -6.79 16.64
C ASN A 456 26.70 -6.63 15.53
N THR A 457 27.04 -7.01 14.30
CA THR A 457 26.10 -7.07 13.17
C THR A 457 25.73 -8.52 12.86
N GLN A 458 24.43 -8.77 12.72
CA GLN A 458 23.86 -10.11 12.61
C GLN A 458 22.47 -10.05 11.94
N ASP A 459 21.74 -11.17 11.84
CA ASP A 459 20.51 -11.25 11.03
C ASP A 459 19.29 -10.56 11.65
N GLY A 460 19.37 -10.16 12.92
CA GLY A 460 18.46 -9.23 13.58
C GLY A 460 18.88 -7.76 13.53
N GLY A 461 19.83 -7.36 12.68
CA GLY A 461 20.38 -5.98 12.61
C GLY A 461 21.64 -5.71 13.45
N ILE A 462 21.61 -4.64 14.26
CA ILE A 462 22.79 -4.14 15.00
C ILE A 462 22.55 -4.19 16.50
N TYR A 463 23.46 -4.83 17.22
CA TYR A 463 23.46 -4.91 18.67
C TYR A 463 24.72 -4.24 19.24
N ARG A 464 24.58 -3.64 20.42
CA ARG A 464 25.64 -2.93 21.13
C ARG A 464 25.78 -3.47 22.54
N THR A 465 27.00 -3.69 22.98
CA THR A 465 27.35 -3.83 24.39
C THR A 465 28.15 -2.62 24.87
N ASN A 466 27.92 -2.21 26.11
CA ASN A 466 28.66 -1.13 26.79
C ASN A 466 29.67 -1.67 27.81
N ASN A 467 29.67 -2.97 28.04
CA ASN A 467 30.43 -3.64 29.07
C ASN A 467 31.13 -4.87 28.50
N ALA A 468 31.78 -4.72 27.35
CA ALA A 468 32.42 -5.82 26.64
C ALA A 468 33.39 -6.64 27.52
N ARG A 469 34.03 -6.05 28.55
CA ARG A 469 34.94 -6.79 29.46
C ARG A 469 34.27 -7.37 30.71
N ALA A 470 32.94 -7.36 30.80
CA ALA A 470 32.23 -8.06 31.87
C ALA A 470 32.50 -9.58 31.80
N ALA A 471 32.28 -10.33 32.89
CA ALA A 471 32.50 -11.78 32.88
C ALA A 471 31.64 -12.52 31.84
N VAL A 472 32.22 -13.56 31.24
CA VAL A 472 31.53 -14.49 30.34
C VAL A 472 31.23 -15.79 31.06
N ALA A 473 30.18 -16.49 30.65
CA ALA A 473 29.81 -17.76 31.25
C ALA A 473 30.81 -18.84 30.80
N ILE A 474 31.78 -19.18 31.64
CA ILE A 474 32.77 -20.22 31.35
C ILE A 474 32.06 -21.56 31.31
N LEU A 475 32.27 -22.25 30.20
CA LEU A 475 31.62 -23.51 29.88
C LEU A 475 32.24 -24.64 30.71
N PRO A 476 31.45 -25.57 31.26
CA PRO A 476 31.99 -26.70 31.99
C PRO A 476 32.76 -27.66 31.06
N ALA A 477 33.76 -28.33 31.62
CA ALA A 477 34.55 -29.34 30.91
C ALA A 477 33.73 -30.59 30.54
N THR A 478 32.73 -30.92 31.35
CA THR A 478 31.92 -32.15 31.27
C THR A 478 30.42 -31.85 31.33
N VAL A 479 29.62 -32.72 30.69
CA VAL A 479 28.15 -32.64 30.69
C VAL A 479 27.61 -32.81 32.11
N GLY A 480 26.61 -32.01 32.50
CA GLY A 480 25.92 -32.10 33.80
C GLY A 480 26.46 -31.17 34.89
N SER A 481 27.49 -30.36 34.62
CA SER A 481 27.87 -29.22 35.46
C SER A 481 27.24 -27.93 34.91
N ASN A 482 27.02 -26.91 35.75
CA ASN A 482 26.52 -25.60 35.31
C ASN A 482 27.68 -24.67 34.89
N CYS A 483 27.42 -23.70 34.01
CA CYS A 483 28.36 -22.63 33.68
C CYS A 483 28.71 -21.75 34.90
N THR A 484 29.90 -21.14 34.86
CA THR A 484 30.32 -20.17 35.89
C THR A 484 30.85 -18.88 35.26
N PRO A 485 30.27 -17.70 35.59
CA PRO A 485 28.98 -17.49 36.25
C PRO A 485 27.81 -18.14 35.50
N ALA A 486 26.69 -18.37 36.20
CA ALA A 486 25.52 -19.06 35.66
C ALA A 486 24.83 -18.31 34.49
N ASN A 487 25.04 -17.00 34.38
CA ASN A 487 24.63 -16.17 33.25
C ASN A 487 25.84 -15.36 32.78
N PRO A 488 26.00 -15.14 31.47
CA PRO A 488 26.94 -14.13 30.99
C PRO A 488 26.51 -12.76 31.56
N VAL A 489 27.48 -11.94 31.95
CA VAL A 489 27.21 -10.58 32.46
C VAL A 489 27.50 -9.50 31.42
N VAL A 490 27.92 -9.90 30.21
CA VAL A 490 27.92 -9.04 29.03
C VAL A 490 26.46 -8.75 28.66
N SER A 491 26.11 -7.47 28.57
CA SER A 491 24.74 -7.05 28.21
C SER A 491 24.72 -6.51 26.79
N TRP A 492 23.75 -6.97 26.00
CA TRP A 492 23.51 -6.51 24.63
C TRP A 492 22.19 -5.77 24.54
N ALA A 493 22.15 -4.72 23.73
CA ALA A 493 20.94 -4.00 23.38
C ALA A 493 20.90 -3.80 21.87
N SER A 494 19.75 -4.03 21.25
CA SER A 494 19.54 -3.61 19.86
C SER A 494 19.64 -2.09 19.76
N VAL A 495 20.30 -1.61 18.70
CA VAL A 495 20.38 -0.20 18.32
C VAL A 495 19.73 0.02 16.94
N ASN A 496 18.82 -0.87 16.57
CA ASN A 496 17.93 -0.69 15.43
C ASN A 496 16.94 0.43 15.81
N ASN A 497 17.13 1.62 15.25
CA ASN A 497 16.16 2.70 15.35
C ASN A 497 16.15 3.47 14.04
N GLN A 498 15.01 3.44 13.33
CA GLN A 498 14.87 3.83 11.94
C GLN A 498 15.82 3.06 11.01
N TYR A 499 16.19 1.84 11.38
CA TYR A 499 17.06 0.98 10.57
C TYR A 499 16.22 -0.10 9.89
N ALA A 500 15.50 0.30 8.85
CA ALA A 500 14.51 -0.55 8.20
C ALA A 500 15.12 -1.46 7.14
N VAL A 501 15.77 -2.53 7.61
CA VAL A 501 16.40 -3.56 6.77
C VAL A 501 15.71 -4.93 6.84
N THR A 502 14.54 -5.01 7.49
CA THR A 502 13.79 -6.27 7.62
C THR A 502 13.43 -6.86 6.26
N GLN A 503 13.59 -8.17 6.15
CA GLN A 503 13.34 -8.96 4.95
C GLN A 503 12.02 -9.71 5.07
N PHE A 504 10.93 -9.11 4.58
CA PHE A 504 9.61 -9.77 4.59
C PHE A 504 9.48 -10.79 3.46
N TYR A 505 8.79 -11.90 3.74
CA TYR A 505 8.27 -12.81 2.71
C TYR A 505 6.84 -12.46 2.30
N HIS A 506 6.04 -11.95 3.24
CA HIS A 506 4.64 -11.59 3.01
C HIS A 506 4.15 -10.60 4.08
N GLY A 507 3.08 -9.86 3.78
CA GLY A 507 2.36 -9.09 4.79
C GLY A 507 0.88 -8.87 4.47
N THR A 508 0.13 -8.59 5.53
CA THR A 508 -1.32 -8.35 5.50
C THR A 508 -1.63 -7.09 6.30
N ALA A 509 -2.18 -6.08 5.62
CA ALA A 509 -2.76 -4.92 6.25
C ALA A 509 -4.14 -5.25 6.84
N TYR A 510 -4.45 -4.62 7.97
CA TYR A 510 -5.75 -4.75 8.62
C TYR A 510 -6.81 -3.96 7.82
N PRO A 511 -8.11 -4.29 7.99
CA PRO A 511 -9.18 -3.56 7.32
C PRO A 511 -9.22 -2.05 7.60
N ASP A 512 -8.60 -1.60 8.70
CA ASP A 512 -8.52 -0.19 9.08
C ASP A 512 -7.53 0.63 8.22
N GLY A 513 -6.63 -0.04 7.48
CA GLY A 513 -5.59 0.61 6.68
C GLY A 513 -4.47 1.29 7.51
N THR A 514 -4.41 1.03 8.81
CA THR A 514 -3.46 1.67 9.75
C THR A 514 -2.68 0.68 10.60
N SER A 515 -3.10 -0.59 10.64
CA SER A 515 -2.40 -1.69 11.31
C SER A 515 -1.97 -2.75 10.28
N TYR A 516 -0.88 -3.47 10.55
CA TYR A 516 -0.32 -4.44 9.60
C TYR A 516 0.46 -5.57 10.29
N LEU A 517 0.38 -6.78 9.73
CA LEU A 517 0.98 -8.03 10.21
C LEU A 517 1.81 -8.67 9.10
N ALA A 518 3.11 -8.89 9.31
CA ALA A 518 4.02 -9.36 8.26
C ALA A 518 5.02 -10.40 8.77
N GLY A 519 5.29 -11.41 7.95
CA GLY A 519 6.24 -12.47 8.23
C GLY A 519 7.60 -12.19 7.60
N ALA A 520 8.65 -12.21 8.43
CA ALA A 520 10.02 -11.91 8.05
C ALA A 520 10.95 -13.11 8.16
N GLN A 521 11.98 -13.10 7.32
CA GLN A 521 13.14 -13.98 7.43
C GLN A 521 13.89 -13.70 8.74
N ASP A 522 14.24 -14.75 9.48
CA ASP A 522 14.97 -14.83 10.76
C ASP A 522 14.36 -14.04 11.94
N ASN A 523 13.36 -13.20 11.64
CA ASN A 523 12.82 -12.18 12.54
C ASN A 523 11.33 -12.40 12.85
N GLY A 524 10.79 -13.56 12.48
CA GLY A 524 9.45 -14.03 12.84
C GLY A 524 8.30 -13.24 12.22
N THR A 525 7.11 -13.43 12.77
CA THR A 525 5.92 -12.65 12.43
C THR A 525 5.82 -11.41 13.32
N ASN A 526 5.72 -10.24 12.67
CA ASN A 526 5.78 -8.93 13.30
C ASN A 526 4.51 -8.12 13.04
N ARG A 527 4.14 -7.24 13.98
CA ARG A 527 3.02 -6.30 13.82
C ARG A 527 3.45 -4.87 14.06
N GLY A 528 2.96 -3.95 13.24
CA GLY A 528 3.11 -2.51 13.46
C GLY A 528 1.83 -1.75 13.19
N THR A 529 1.85 -0.45 13.50
CA THR A 529 0.73 0.47 13.29
C THR A 529 1.24 1.87 12.96
N ASP A 530 0.46 2.65 12.23
CA ASP A 530 0.74 4.06 11.96
C ASP A 530 0.94 4.88 13.24
N ALA A 531 0.08 4.64 14.24
CA ALA A 531 0.06 5.40 15.48
C ALA A 531 1.32 5.18 16.32
N ALA A 532 1.85 3.96 16.31
CA ALA A 532 3.08 3.62 17.02
C ALA A 532 4.33 4.06 16.24
N GLY A 533 4.21 4.17 14.92
CA GLY A 533 5.28 4.58 14.02
C GLY A 533 6.30 3.47 13.72
N PRO A 534 7.33 3.77 12.91
CA PRO A 534 8.21 2.76 12.33
C PRO A 534 9.09 2.02 13.35
N ASN A 535 9.31 2.58 14.54
CA ASN A 535 10.22 1.99 15.55
C ASN A 535 9.49 1.24 16.67
N ALA A 536 8.20 0.99 16.52
CA ALA A 536 7.38 0.37 17.55
C ALA A 536 6.67 -0.89 17.04
N TRP A 537 7.36 -1.65 16.17
CA TRP A 537 6.87 -2.97 15.78
C TRP A 537 7.10 -3.99 16.90
N SER A 538 6.18 -4.93 17.03
CA SER A 538 6.23 -6.02 18.00
C SER A 538 6.46 -7.35 17.28
N SER A 539 7.44 -8.13 17.75
CA SER A 539 7.60 -9.54 17.37
C SER A 539 6.56 -10.38 18.13
N LEU A 540 5.94 -11.34 17.43
CA LEU A 540 4.78 -12.08 17.96
C LEU A 540 5.00 -13.59 18.07
N THR A 541 5.56 -14.24 17.04
CA THR A 541 5.71 -15.71 16.96
C THR A 541 6.62 -16.08 15.79
N CYS A 542 7.03 -17.37 15.72
CA CYS A 542 7.90 -17.97 14.70
C CYS A 542 9.35 -17.46 14.75
N GLY A 543 10.30 -18.32 14.35
CA GLY A 543 11.66 -17.89 13.97
C GLY A 543 11.64 -17.23 12.59
N ASP A 544 11.15 -17.94 11.57
CA ASP A 544 10.80 -17.41 10.25
C ASP A 544 9.30 -17.19 10.13
N GLY A 545 8.87 -15.97 9.82
CA GLY A 545 7.48 -15.64 9.53
C GLY A 545 7.17 -15.70 8.04
N GLY A 546 6.12 -16.41 7.65
CA GLY A 546 5.64 -16.56 6.27
C GLY A 546 4.37 -15.77 5.97
N TYR A 547 3.42 -16.40 5.26
CA TYR A 547 2.13 -15.80 4.92
C TYR A 547 1.30 -15.49 6.17
N THR A 548 0.72 -14.30 6.22
CA THR A 548 -0.05 -13.79 7.36
C THR A 548 -1.50 -13.54 6.98
N GLY A 549 -2.42 -13.68 7.93
CA GLY A 549 -3.86 -13.44 7.71
C GLY A 549 -4.50 -12.71 8.88
N VAL A 550 -5.45 -11.83 8.59
CA VAL A 550 -6.25 -11.11 9.58
C VAL A 550 -7.72 -11.33 9.23
N ASP A 551 -8.51 -11.80 10.18
CA ASP A 551 -9.96 -11.92 9.98
C ASP A 551 -10.59 -10.51 9.89
N PRO A 552 -11.22 -10.15 8.76
CA PRO A 552 -11.78 -8.82 8.58
C PRO A 552 -13.01 -8.53 9.45
N SER A 553 -13.68 -9.59 9.95
CA SER A 553 -14.84 -9.48 10.83
C SER A 553 -14.47 -9.43 12.32
N ASN A 554 -13.28 -9.91 12.68
CA ASN A 554 -12.75 -9.86 14.03
C ASN A 554 -11.21 -9.81 14.01
N THR A 555 -10.66 -8.61 14.08
CA THR A 555 -9.22 -8.35 14.00
C THR A 555 -8.40 -8.87 15.19
N ASN A 556 -9.03 -9.54 16.18
CA ASN A 556 -8.32 -10.32 17.18
C ASN A 556 -7.95 -11.74 16.69
N VAL A 557 -8.56 -12.20 15.60
CA VAL A 557 -8.25 -13.50 14.99
C VAL A 557 -7.18 -13.29 13.91
N LEU A 558 -6.00 -13.84 14.18
CA LEU A 558 -4.81 -13.67 13.35
C LEU A 558 -4.24 -15.04 12.97
N TYR A 559 -3.60 -15.10 11.81
CA TYR A 559 -2.94 -16.28 11.28
C TYR A 559 -1.51 -15.96 10.90
N ALA A 560 -0.60 -16.87 11.22
CA ALA A 560 0.81 -16.78 10.86
C ALA A 560 1.26 -18.15 10.36
N GLY A 561 1.57 -18.25 9.07
CA GLY A 561 2.38 -19.36 8.57
C GLY A 561 3.83 -19.14 9.00
N CYS A 562 4.48 -20.18 9.52
CA CYS A 562 5.92 -20.21 9.71
C CYS A 562 6.53 -21.06 8.56
N GLN A 563 7.63 -21.76 8.82
CA GLN A 563 8.27 -22.64 7.83
C GLN A 563 7.48 -23.94 7.64
N ASN A 564 7.45 -24.42 6.40
CA ASN A 564 6.80 -25.67 6.03
C ASN A 564 5.34 -25.69 6.55
N VAL A 565 4.86 -26.82 7.07
CA VAL A 565 3.46 -26.96 7.54
C VAL A 565 3.12 -26.23 8.86
N ASP A 566 4.08 -25.59 9.54
CA ASP A 566 3.80 -24.93 10.82
C ASP A 566 2.91 -23.70 10.62
N LEU A 567 1.63 -23.84 10.96
CA LEU A 567 0.63 -22.78 10.91
C LEU A 567 0.17 -22.46 12.32
N ARG A 568 0.18 -21.17 12.68
CA ARG A 568 -0.25 -20.67 13.99
C ARG A 568 -1.49 -19.80 13.87
N LYS A 569 -2.35 -19.86 14.89
CA LYS A 569 -3.54 -19.01 15.01
C LYS A 569 -3.57 -18.32 16.35
N SER A 570 -3.87 -17.03 16.36
CA SER A 570 -4.26 -16.30 17.57
C SER A 570 -5.74 -15.94 17.52
N SER A 571 -6.41 -15.99 18.68
CA SER A 571 -7.79 -15.54 18.86
C SER A 571 -7.92 -14.34 19.81
N ASN A 572 -6.79 -13.82 20.28
CA ASN A 572 -6.69 -12.78 21.31
C ASN A 572 -5.71 -11.67 20.91
N GLY A 573 -5.70 -11.32 19.61
CA GLY A 573 -4.94 -10.19 19.09
C GLY A 573 -3.42 -10.40 19.13
N GLY A 574 -2.96 -11.66 19.11
CA GLY A 574 -1.54 -12.02 19.06
C GLY A 574 -0.90 -12.30 20.43
N SER A 575 -1.68 -12.41 21.51
CA SER A 575 -1.14 -12.69 22.85
C SER A 575 -0.73 -14.16 23.03
N THR A 576 -1.39 -15.09 22.33
CA THR A 576 -1.05 -16.53 22.31
C THR A 576 -1.21 -17.10 20.90
N TRP A 577 -0.36 -18.09 20.55
CA TRP A 577 -0.24 -18.67 19.20
C TRP A 577 -0.17 -20.22 19.20
N PRO A 578 -1.25 -20.93 19.54
CA PRO A 578 -1.32 -22.37 19.33
C PRO A 578 -1.19 -22.76 17.84
N SER A 579 -0.72 -23.99 17.59
CA SER A 579 -0.73 -24.61 16.27
C SER A 579 -2.15 -24.74 15.71
N ALA A 580 -2.28 -24.56 14.41
CA ALA A 580 -3.54 -24.48 13.64
C ALA A 580 -3.44 -25.30 12.34
N ASP A 581 -2.62 -26.33 12.33
CA ASP A 581 -2.29 -27.22 11.20
C ASP A 581 -3.02 -28.58 11.27
N SER A 582 -3.92 -28.77 12.25
CA SER A 582 -4.67 -30.00 12.46
C SER A 582 -5.42 -30.47 11.20
N GLY A 583 -5.10 -31.67 10.72
CA GLY A 583 -5.68 -32.27 9.52
C GLY A 583 -4.84 -32.13 8.25
N ILE A 584 -3.82 -31.26 8.25
CA ILE A 584 -2.84 -31.18 7.16
C ILE A 584 -1.84 -32.32 7.32
N SER A 585 -1.53 -33.01 6.22
CA SER A 585 -0.54 -34.10 6.24
C SER A 585 0.88 -33.52 6.31
N THR A 586 1.62 -33.86 7.37
CA THR A 586 3.05 -33.53 7.51
C THR A 586 3.96 -34.41 6.65
N SER A 587 3.40 -35.42 5.98
CA SER A 587 4.14 -36.35 5.11
C SER A 587 4.13 -35.95 3.63
N GLU A 588 3.30 -34.97 3.26
CA GLU A 588 3.21 -34.37 1.92
C GLU A 588 4.15 -33.16 1.83
N GLY A 589 4.55 -32.79 0.60
CA GLY A 589 5.45 -31.66 0.36
C GLY A 589 4.75 -30.30 0.53
N THR A 590 5.54 -29.30 0.89
CA THR A 590 5.16 -27.89 0.94
C THR A 590 6.31 -27.05 0.42
N ALA A 591 6.04 -25.84 -0.05
CA ALA A 591 7.10 -24.84 -0.20
C ALA A 591 7.72 -24.52 1.18
N PHE A 592 8.93 -23.94 1.19
CA PHE A 592 9.58 -23.52 2.44
C PHE A 592 8.73 -22.51 3.22
N ILE A 593 8.18 -21.51 2.51
CA ILE A 593 7.11 -20.62 3.00
C ILE A 593 5.85 -20.92 2.19
N PRO A 594 4.91 -21.73 2.70
CA PRO A 594 3.71 -22.09 1.94
C PRO A 594 2.69 -20.94 1.90
N PRO A 595 1.96 -20.80 0.77
CA PRO A 595 0.91 -19.80 0.67
C PRO A 595 -0.29 -20.14 1.55
N LEU A 596 -0.82 -19.12 2.21
CA LEU A 596 -2.06 -19.14 2.98
C LEU A 596 -2.96 -18.03 2.44
N GLN A 597 -4.21 -18.35 2.12
CA GLN A 597 -5.16 -17.38 1.58
C GLN A 597 -6.53 -17.52 2.27
N MET A 598 -7.02 -16.43 2.86
CA MET A 598 -8.40 -16.34 3.35
C MET A 598 -9.36 -16.14 2.17
N ASP A 599 -10.53 -16.79 2.21
CA ASP A 599 -11.60 -16.56 1.23
C ASP A 599 -12.20 -15.16 1.46
N PRO A 600 -12.15 -14.24 0.47
CA PRO A 600 -12.70 -12.89 0.61
C PRO A 600 -14.23 -12.89 0.81
N ASN A 601 -14.90 -14.02 0.60
CA ASN A 601 -16.34 -14.17 0.72
C ASN A 601 -16.77 -14.81 2.05
N ASN A 602 -15.84 -15.38 2.81
CA ASN A 602 -16.12 -16.06 4.07
C ASN A 602 -14.86 -16.13 4.96
N SER A 603 -14.81 -15.34 6.03
CA SER A 603 -13.66 -15.29 6.94
C SER A 603 -13.37 -16.60 7.68
N GLN A 604 -14.34 -17.52 7.74
CA GLN A 604 -14.15 -18.85 8.31
C GLN A 604 -13.47 -19.83 7.34
N ARG A 605 -13.37 -19.48 6.05
CA ARG A 605 -12.72 -20.33 5.05
C ARG A 605 -11.32 -19.82 4.71
N LEU A 606 -10.35 -20.72 4.83
CA LEU A 606 -8.97 -20.47 4.43
C LEU A 606 -8.46 -21.62 3.56
N TRP A 607 -7.47 -21.31 2.74
CA TRP A 607 -6.77 -22.22 1.85
C TRP A 607 -5.29 -22.26 2.20
N PHE A 608 -4.71 -23.45 2.21
CA PHE A 608 -3.29 -23.68 2.49
C PHE A 608 -2.68 -24.53 1.37
N GLY A 609 -1.47 -24.17 0.96
CA GLY A 609 -0.74 -24.84 -0.12
C GLY A 609 0.15 -25.98 0.39
N GLY A 610 -0.13 -27.22 -0.04
CA GLY A 610 0.83 -28.33 0.02
C GLY A 610 1.06 -28.91 -1.37
N SER A 611 1.33 -30.21 -1.50
CA SER A 611 1.31 -30.89 -2.80
C SER A 611 -0.11 -31.09 -3.38
N ARG A 612 -1.11 -30.48 -2.74
CA ARG A 612 -2.54 -30.43 -3.06
C ARG A 612 -3.15 -29.20 -2.40
N ALA A 613 -4.40 -28.89 -2.73
CA ALA A 613 -5.19 -27.87 -2.04
C ALA A 613 -5.69 -28.38 -0.67
N TRP A 614 -5.39 -27.64 0.40
CA TRP A 614 -6.00 -27.82 1.71
C TRP A 614 -7.01 -26.70 2.00
N ARG A 615 -8.18 -27.06 2.53
CA ARG A 615 -9.26 -26.13 2.86
C ARG A 615 -9.74 -26.34 4.29
N THR A 616 -9.96 -25.24 5.00
CA THR A 616 -10.74 -25.21 6.24
C THR A 616 -12.01 -24.40 6.00
N ASP A 617 -13.12 -24.78 6.63
CA ASP A 617 -14.38 -24.03 6.64
C ASP A 617 -14.75 -23.57 8.07
N ASN A 618 -13.84 -23.77 9.03
CA ASN A 618 -14.05 -23.52 10.46
C ASN A 618 -12.88 -22.74 11.10
N ALA A 619 -12.34 -21.78 10.35
CA ALA A 619 -11.31 -20.84 10.79
C ALA A 619 -10.02 -21.54 11.28
N ALA A 620 -9.55 -22.55 10.52
CA ALA A 620 -8.36 -23.36 10.81
C ALA A 620 -8.43 -24.16 12.13
N THR A 621 -9.64 -24.54 12.55
CA THR A 621 -9.79 -25.52 13.64
C THR A 621 -9.41 -26.92 13.13
N SER A 622 -9.77 -27.23 11.88
CA SER A 622 -9.35 -28.43 11.17
C SER A 622 -9.28 -28.19 9.66
N TRP A 623 -8.38 -28.90 8.99
CA TRP A 623 -8.17 -28.85 7.54
C TRP A 623 -8.62 -30.14 6.86
N THR A 624 -9.04 -30.01 5.61
CA THR A 624 -9.44 -31.12 4.74
C THR A 624 -8.78 -30.97 3.37
N ALA A 625 -8.40 -32.07 2.75
CA ALA A 625 -7.91 -32.06 1.38
C ALA A 625 -9.07 -31.73 0.43
N ALA A 626 -8.87 -30.69 -0.39
CA ALA A 626 -9.83 -30.16 -1.36
C ALA A 626 -9.37 -30.36 -2.81
N SER A 627 -8.37 -31.21 -3.02
CA SER A 627 -8.00 -31.74 -4.34
C SER A 627 -7.30 -33.08 -4.23
N ALA A 628 -7.25 -33.79 -5.36
CA ALA A 628 -6.23 -34.80 -5.61
C ALA A 628 -4.83 -34.16 -5.58
N LEU A 629 -3.79 -35.00 -5.46
CA LEU A 629 -2.40 -34.56 -5.54
C LEU A 629 -2.15 -33.84 -6.88
N PHE A 630 -1.59 -32.64 -6.82
CA PHE A 630 -1.20 -31.90 -8.01
C PHE A 630 0.04 -32.54 -8.63
N ASN A 631 -0.04 -32.85 -9.92
CA ASN A 631 1.04 -33.52 -10.66
C ASN A 631 1.58 -34.77 -9.95
N SER A 632 0.68 -35.60 -9.42
CA SER A 632 1.02 -36.81 -8.65
C SER A 632 1.88 -36.55 -7.41
N GLY A 633 1.79 -35.35 -6.83
CA GLY A 633 2.51 -34.94 -5.63
C GLY A 633 3.89 -34.36 -5.91
N ASN A 634 4.24 -34.12 -7.18
CA ASN A 634 5.48 -33.44 -7.51
C ASN A 634 5.36 -31.94 -7.28
N ASP A 635 4.20 -31.34 -7.55
CA ASP A 635 4.03 -29.89 -7.48
C ASP A 635 3.73 -29.43 -6.05
N ASP A 636 4.61 -28.61 -5.46
CA ASP A 636 4.27 -27.85 -4.26
C ASP A 636 3.54 -26.56 -4.64
N VAL A 637 2.45 -26.25 -3.94
CA VAL A 637 1.66 -25.05 -4.23
C VAL A 637 2.45 -23.78 -3.85
N THR A 638 2.51 -22.82 -4.78
CA THR A 638 3.32 -21.58 -4.66
C THR A 638 2.49 -20.31 -4.53
N ALA A 639 1.27 -20.31 -5.05
CA ALA A 639 0.37 -19.16 -5.01
C ALA A 639 -1.09 -19.63 -4.97
N ILE A 640 -1.96 -18.85 -4.32
CA ILE A 640 -3.40 -19.14 -4.18
C ILE A 640 -4.19 -17.85 -4.46
N ALA A 641 -5.26 -17.94 -5.22
CA ALA A 641 -6.22 -16.83 -5.39
C ALA A 641 -7.66 -17.34 -5.34
N VAL A 642 -8.52 -16.61 -4.63
CA VAL A 642 -9.97 -16.87 -4.53
C VAL A 642 -10.72 -15.68 -5.11
N ALA A 643 -11.70 -15.93 -5.98
CA ALA A 643 -12.44 -14.85 -6.63
C ALA A 643 -13.41 -14.15 -5.66
N THR A 644 -13.36 -12.82 -5.63
CA THR A 644 -14.37 -12.00 -4.92
C THR A 644 -15.76 -12.22 -5.53
N GLY A 645 -16.76 -12.36 -4.68
CA GLY A 645 -18.13 -12.72 -5.05
C GLY A 645 -18.36 -14.20 -5.37
N ASN A 646 -17.30 -15.04 -5.41
CA ASN A 646 -17.43 -16.45 -5.81
C ASN A 646 -16.40 -17.38 -5.13
N SER A 647 -16.77 -17.93 -3.97
CA SER A 647 -15.95 -18.92 -3.24
C SER A 647 -15.65 -20.22 -4.00
N ASN A 648 -16.38 -20.52 -5.07
CA ASN A 648 -16.20 -21.75 -5.84
C ASN A 648 -15.12 -21.63 -6.91
N LEU A 649 -14.74 -20.40 -7.28
CA LEU A 649 -13.69 -20.15 -8.27
C LEU A 649 -12.36 -19.88 -7.56
N VAL A 650 -11.47 -20.86 -7.62
CA VAL A 650 -10.16 -20.83 -6.95
C VAL A 650 -9.08 -21.22 -7.95
N LEU A 651 -7.95 -20.50 -7.86
CA LEU A 651 -6.71 -20.79 -8.58
C LEU A 651 -5.61 -21.16 -7.60
N MET A 652 -4.77 -22.11 -7.97
CA MET A 652 -3.53 -22.43 -7.28
C MET A 652 -2.41 -22.66 -8.29
N ALA A 653 -1.18 -22.28 -7.99
CA ALA A 653 -0.03 -22.59 -8.86
C ALA A 653 0.89 -23.65 -8.23
N GLY A 654 1.57 -24.45 -9.06
CA GLY A 654 2.51 -25.52 -8.64
C GLY A 654 3.95 -25.33 -9.16
N SER A 655 4.95 -25.74 -8.36
CA SER A 655 6.37 -25.36 -8.51
C SER A 655 7.30 -26.32 -9.28
N SER A 656 7.03 -27.63 -9.35
CA SER A 656 8.10 -28.62 -9.62
C SER A 656 8.37 -28.87 -11.11
N GLY A 657 8.73 -27.82 -11.84
CA GLY A 657 9.12 -27.89 -13.26
C GLY A 657 7.96 -28.08 -14.25
N SER A 658 6.75 -28.34 -13.76
CA SER A 658 5.52 -28.34 -14.54
C SER A 658 4.99 -26.92 -14.78
N ASN A 659 5.31 -26.00 -13.84
CA ASN A 659 4.92 -24.59 -13.79
C ASN A 659 3.47 -24.41 -14.23
N ARG A 660 2.51 -24.89 -13.43
CA ARG A 660 1.09 -24.94 -13.82
C ARG A 660 0.24 -24.07 -12.93
N ILE A 661 -0.81 -23.49 -13.52
CA ILE A 661 -1.93 -22.89 -12.80
C ILE A 661 -3.09 -23.88 -12.84
N TYR A 662 -3.49 -24.35 -11.66
CA TYR A 662 -4.65 -25.19 -11.39
C TYR A 662 -5.89 -24.33 -11.13
N ARG A 663 -7.05 -24.82 -11.58
CA ARG A 663 -8.34 -24.14 -11.50
C ARG A 663 -9.46 -25.10 -11.16
N THR A 664 -10.35 -24.65 -10.28
CA THR A 664 -11.66 -25.27 -9.99
C THR A 664 -12.78 -24.23 -10.01
N THR A 665 -14.01 -24.69 -10.28
CA THR A 665 -15.26 -23.91 -10.16
C THR A 665 -16.23 -24.54 -9.16
N THR A 666 -15.76 -25.49 -8.35
CA THR A 666 -16.54 -26.24 -7.35
C THR A 666 -15.80 -26.32 -6.02
N ALA A 667 -14.93 -25.34 -5.74
CA ALA A 667 -13.94 -25.37 -4.67
C ALA A 667 -14.54 -25.65 -3.28
N THR A 668 -15.78 -25.23 -3.00
CA THR A 668 -16.41 -25.40 -1.68
C THR A 668 -16.92 -26.82 -1.43
N THR A 669 -17.08 -27.61 -2.48
CA THR A 669 -17.53 -29.02 -2.40
C THR A 669 -16.42 -30.01 -2.78
N ASP A 670 -15.26 -29.52 -3.22
CA ASP A 670 -14.14 -30.37 -3.60
C ASP A 670 -13.60 -31.18 -2.41
N THR A 671 -13.06 -32.35 -2.72
CA THR A 671 -12.54 -33.34 -1.78
C THR A 671 -11.15 -33.83 -2.22
N SER A 672 -10.54 -34.74 -1.47
CA SER A 672 -9.26 -35.37 -1.81
C SER A 672 -9.25 -36.13 -3.15
N ALA A 673 -10.42 -36.39 -3.75
CA ALA A 673 -10.57 -37.03 -5.05
C ALA A 673 -10.80 -36.03 -6.21
N SER A 674 -11.05 -34.74 -5.91
CA SER A 674 -11.35 -33.74 -6.94
C SER A 674 -10.11 -33.44 -7.80
N ALA A 675 -10.20 -33.68 -9.10
CA ALA A 675 -9.15 -33.32 -10.06
C ALA A 675 -9.38 -31.91 -10.60
N TRP A 676 -8.43 -31.02 -10.38
CA TRP A 676 -8.50 -29.64 -10.89
C TRP A 676 -7.93 -29.56 -12.31
N THR A 677 -8.56 -28.75 -13.15
CA THR A 677 -8.02 -28.43 -14.49
C THR A 677 -6.74 -27.63 -14.35
N SER A 678 -5.79 -27.73 -15.29
CA SER A 678 -4.54 -26.97 -15.20
C SER A 678 -3.98 -26.54 -16.54
N THR A 679 -3.32 -25.39 -16.54
CA THR A 679 -2.64 -24.79 -17.70
C THR A 679 -1.16 -24.61 -17.38
N ALA A 680 -0.28 -25.09 -18.27
CA ALA A 680 1.15 -24.85 -18.13
C ALA A 680 1.50 -23.40 -18.45
N VAL A 681 2.40 -22.82 -17.68
CA VAL A 681 2.94 -21.48 -17.81
C VAL A 681 4.47 -21.54 -17.79
N GLY A 682 5.14 -20.60 -18.44
CA GLY A 682 6.56 -20.71 -18.79
C GLY A 682 7.56 -20.52 -17.64
N GLY A 683 7.13 -20.45 -16.38
CA GLY A 683 7.99 -20.14 -15.23
C GLY A 683 7.28 -20.27 -13.88
N TYR A 684 8.05 -20.10 -12.80
CA TYR A 684 7.58 -20.14 -11.43
C TYR A 684 6.56 -19.03 -11.18
N VAL A 685 5.33 -19.41 -10.81
CA VAL A 685 4.27 -18.45 -10.47
C VAL A 685 4.40 -18.06 -9.01
N ALA A 686 4.77 -16.81 -8.76
CA ALA A 686 4.95 -16.30 -7.40
C ALA A 686 3.65 -15.74 -6.81
N ALA A 687 2.76 -15.20 -7.65
CA ALA A 687 1.47 -14.68 -7.19
C ALA A 687 0.36 -14.86 -8.23
N LEU A 688 -0.87 -14.96 -7.72
CA LEU A 688 -2.11 -14.99 -8.48
C LEU A 688 -3.07 -13.96 -7.88
N ALA A 689 -3.81 -13.25 -8.71
CA ALA A 689 -4.86 -12.34 -8.24
C ALA A 689 -6.05 -12.31 -9.20
N PHE A 690 -7.27 -12.39 -8.67
CA PHE A 690 -8.47 -12.01 -9.43
C PHE A 690 -8.68 -10.50 -9.35
N ALA A 691 -9.24 -9.91 -10.39
CA ALA A 691 -9.74 -8.54 -10.31
C ALA A 691 -10.97 -8.50 -9.37
N PRO A 692 -10.96 -7.69 -8.29
CA PRO A 692 -12.06 -7.71 -7.31
C PRO A 692 -13.43 -7.33 -7.89
N SER A 693 -13.45 -6.48 -8.93
CA SER A 693 -14.67 -6.06 -9.63
C SER A 693 -15.11 -7.01 -10.74
N ASN A 694 -14.30 -8.00 -11.13
CA ASN A 694 -14.62 -8.93 -12.21
C ASN A 694 -13.87 -10.26 -12.09
N SER A 695 -14.55 -11.30 -11.60
CA SER A 695 -14.00 -12.66 -11.42
C SER A 695 -13.60 -13.37 -12.72
N ALA A 696 -13.94 -12.85 -13.89
CA ALA A 696 -13.44 -13.37 -15.17
C ALA A 696 -12.01 -12.91 -15.45
N ILE A 697 -11.55 -11.82 -14.84
CA ILE A 697 -10.20 -11.29 -15.05
C ILE A 697 -9.29 -11.75 -13.91
N ALA A 698 -8.18 -12.39 -14.28
CA ALA A 698 -7.14 -12.80 -13.33
C ALA A 698 -5.75 -12.51 -13.90
N TYR A 699 -4.78 -12.29 -13.01
CA TYR A 699 -3.38 -12.07 -13.34
C TYR A 699 -2.49 -13.07 -12.61
N ALA A 700 -1.37 -13.41 -13.25
CA ALA A 700 -0.32 -14.26 -12.66
C ALA A 700 1.03 -13.55 -12.80
N ALA A 701 1.78 -13.46 -11.70
CA ALA A 701 3.14 -12.97 -11.65
C ALA A 701 4.13 -14.13 -11.76
N ILE A 702 5.09 -14.03 -12.67
CA ILE A 702 6.10 -15.06 -12.95
C ILE A 702 7.48 -14.55 -12.57
N ALA A 703 8.11 -15.23 -11.61
CA ALA A 703 9.38 -14.84 -11.01
C ALA A 703 10.61 -15.34 -11.79
N THR A 704 10.45 -16.31 -12.69
CA THR A 704 11.59 -16.87 -13.43
C THR A 704 12.14 -15.88 -14.46
N PHE A 705 13.44 -15.58 -14.39
CA PHE A 705 14.13 -14.77 -15.40
C PHE A 705 13.98 -15.35 -16.82
N GLY A 706 13.80 -14.48 -17.80
CA GLY A 706 13.62 -14.84 -19.20
C GLY A 706 12.25 -15.41 -19.56
N ALA A 707 11.32 -15.48 -18.59
CA ALA A 707 9.93 -15.81 -18.85
C ALA A 707 9.08 -14.55 -19.13
N THR A 708 7.83 -14.75 -19.53
CA THR A 708 6.84 -13.65 -19.57
C THR A 708 6.38 -13.33 -18.16
N HIS A 709 6.84 -12.22 -17.59
CA HIS A 709 6.68 -11.91 -16.16
C HIS A 709 5.25 -11.68 -15.68
N VAL A 710 4.32 -11.30 -16.56
CA VAL A 710 2.89 -11.15 -16.20
C VAL A 710 2.02 -11.81 -17.25
N LEU A 711 1.08 -12.64 -16.80
CA LEU A 711 0.02 -13.23 -17.61
C LEU A 711 -1.34 -12.69 -17.19
N LYS A 712 -2.27 -12.59 -18.13
CA LYS A 712 -3.68 -12.23 -17.93
C LYS A 712 -4.61 -13.30 -18.47
N SER A 713 -5.65 -13.59 -17.70
CA SER A 713 -6.82 -14.35 -18.10
C SER A 713 -8.03 -13.44 -18.16
N THR A 714 -8.94 -13.72 -19.10
CA THR A 714 -10.24 -13.04 -19.22
C THR A 714 -11.43 -14.01 -19.16
N ASP A 715 -11.19 -15.26 -18.76
CA ASP A 715 -12.18 -16.34 -18.66
C ASP A 715 -12.15 -17.05 -17.28
N GLY A 716 -11.69 -16.34 -16.26
CA GLY A 716 -11.62 -16.81 -14.88
C GLY A 716 -10.49 -17.82 -14.66
N GLY A 717 -9.37 -17.68 -15.37
CA GLY A 717 -8.15 -18.49 -15.23
C GLY A 717 -8.15 -19.78 -16.05
N ALA A 718 -9.09 -19.97 -16.99
CA ALA A 718 -9.10 -21.15 -17.85
C ALA A 718 -8.03 -21.07 -18.94
N THR A 719 -7.86 -19.90 -19.55
CA THR A 719 -6.77 -19.59 -20.50
C THR A 719 -5.99 -18.35 -20.07
N TRP A 720 -4.72 -18.28 -20.49
CA TRP A 720 -3.76 -17.26 -20.08
C TRP A 720 -2.99 -16.72 -21.29
N SER A 721 -2.76 -15.42 -21.30
CA SER A 721 -2.03 -14.70 -22.35
C SER A 721 -1.02 -13.71 -21.75
N ALA A 722 0.00 -13.35 -22.53
CA ALA A 722 1.03 -12.41 -22.08
C ALA A 722 0.43 -11.01 -21.80
N ALA A 723 0.82 -10.42 -20.68
CA ALA A 723 0.40 -9.08 -20.23
C ALA A 723 1.60 -8.29 -19.66
N ALA A 724 2.78 -8.48 -20.25
CA ALA A 724 4.04 -7.86 -19.85
C ALA A 724 4.46 -6.68 -20.76
N GLY A 725 3.55 -6.18 -21.60
CA GLY A 725 3.81 -5.13 -22.58
C GLY A 725 4.78 -5.49 -23.71
N SER A 726 5.13 -4.50 -24.54
CA SER A 726 6.09 -4.67 -25.64
C SER A 726 6.87 -3.36 -25.91
N GLY A 727 8.05 -3.47 -26.55
CA GLY A 727 8.89 -2.32 -26.88
C GLY A 727 9.29 -1.49 -25.65
N GLY A 728 9.27 -0.16 -25.76
CA GLY A 728 9.62 0.74 -24.65
C GLY A 728 8.64 0.75 -23.47
N GLY A 729 7.44 0.17 -23.64
CA GLY A 729 6.45 0.00 -22.56
C GLY A 729 6.38 -1.43 -22.00
N ALA A 730 7.35 -2.29 -22.33
CA ALA A 730 7.45 -3.62 -21.75
C ALA A 730 7.95 -3.56 -20.31
N LEU A 731 7.48 -4.50 -19.48
CA LEU A 731 8.15 -4.79 -18.21
C LEU A 731 9.60 -5.19 -18.49
N PRO A 732 10.55 -4.76 -17.66
CA PRO A 732 11.90 -5.29 -17.72
C PRO A 732 11.92 -6.79 -17.42
N ASP A 733 12.96 -7.46 -17.91
CA ASP A 733 13.20 -8.88 -17.63
C ASP A 733 13.75 -9.07 -16.21
N VAL A 734 12.86 -8.93 -15.24
CA VAL A 734 13.11 -9.05 -13.80
C VAL A 734 11.98 -9.84 -13.14
N PRO A 735 12.27 -10.66 -12.11
CA PRO A 735 11.28 -11.47 -11.41
C PRO A 735 10.08 -10.64 -10.97
N ALA A 736 8.88 -11.04 -11.38
CA ALA A 736 7.62 -10.54 -10.86
C ALA A 736 7.16 -11.44 -9.71
N LEU A 737 7.11 -10.88 -8.51
CA LEU A 737 6.93 -11.60 -7.25
C LEU A 737 5.50 -11.49 -6.73
N SER A 738 4.85 -10.35 -6.96
CA SER A 738 3.48 -10.09 -6.53
C SER A 738 2.69 -9.33 -7.59
N VAL A 739 1.37 -9.48 -7.57
CA VAL A 739 0.46 -8.71 -8.43
C VAL A 739 -0.75 -8.23 -7.63
N ALA A 740 -1.07 -6.95 -7.73
CA ALA A 740 -2.24 -6.34 -7.10
C ALA A 740 -3.11 -5.67 -8.17
N VAL A 741 -4.42 -5.89 -8.10
CA VAL A 741 -5.39 -5.37 -9.07
C VAL A 741 -6.28 -4.35 -8.39
N HIS A 742 -6.52 -3.22 -9.04
CA HIS A 742 -7.34 -2.15 -8.47
C HIS A 742 -8.76 -2.65 -8.15
N PRO A 743 -9.36 -2.27 -6.99
CA PRO A 743 -10.64 -2.83 -6.54
C PRO A 743 -11.80 -2.61 -7.50
N THR A 744 -11.78 -1.52 -8.27
CA THR A 744 -12.88 -1.16 -9.20
C THR A 744 -12.46 -1.10 -10.66
N ASP A 745 -11.17 -1.20 -10.97
CA ASP A 745 -10.65 -1.11 -12.34
C ASP A 745 -9.76 -2.32 -12.65
N PRO A 746 -10.27 -3.33 -13.37
CA PRO A 746 -9.52 -4.57 -13.62
C PRO A 746 -8.31 -4.38 -14.55
N ASN A 747 -8.12 -3.21 -15.16
CA ASN A 747 -6.99 -2.90 -16.02
C ASN A 747 -5.89 -2.09 -15.31
N ARG A 748 -6.17 -1.56 -14.13
CA ARG A 748 -5.14 -0.91 -13.31
C ARG A 748 -4.50 -1.95 -12.38
N VAL A 749 -3.23 -2.24 -12.64
CA VAL A 749 -2.50 -3.37 -12.03
C VAL A 749 -1.12 -2.91 -11.60
N TRP A 750 -0.68 -3.38 -10.44
CA TRP A 750 0.69 -3.21 -9.94
C TRP A 750 1.38 -4.55 -9.87
N VAL A 751 2.67 -4.57 -10.15
CA VAL A 751 3.53 -5.73 -9.98
C VAL A 751 4.72 -5.35 -9.11
N GLY A 752 4.96 -6.14 -8.06
CA GLY A 752 6.17 -6.05 -7.24
C GLY A 752 7.25 -6.92 -7.87
N THR A 753 8.47 -6.38 -7.98
CA THR A 753 9.60 -7.03 -8.65
C THR A 753 10.87 -6.95 -7.81
N ASP A 754 11.93 -7.65 -8.24
CA ASP A 754 13.28 -7.55 -7.64
C ASP A 754 13.89 -6.12 -7.65
N ILE A 755 13.33 -5.18 -8.42
CA ILE A 755 13.85 -3.81 -8.56
C ILE A 755 12.84 -2.72 -8.22
N GLY A 756 11.70 -3.08 -7.62
CA GLY A 756 10.66 -2.14 -7.19
C GLY A 756 9.30 -2.43 -7.80
N VAL A 757 8.45 -1.40 -7.85
CA VAL A 757 7.05 -1.51 -8.27
C VAL A 757 6.85 -0.94 -9.67
N PHE A 758 6.13 -1.68 -10.51
CA PHE A 758 5.68 -1.21 -11.82
C PHE A 758 4.16 -1.20 -11.89
N THR A 759 3.62 -0.26 -12.65
CA THR A 759 2.18 -0.04 -12.79
C THR A 759 1.77 -0.10 -14.24
N SER A 760 0.65 -0.77 -14.51
CA SER A 760 -0.05 -0.75 -15.79
C SER A 760 -1.42 -0.09 -15.61
N LEU A 761 -1.82 0.75 -16.58
CA LEU A 761 -3.14 1.38 -16.61
C LEU A 761 -4.10 0.75 -17.65
N ASP A 762 -3.62 -0.19 -18.46
CA ASP A 762 -4.33 -0.78 -19.61
C ASP A 762 -4.40 -2.32 -19.54
N GLY A 763 -4.17 -2.89 -18.37
CA GLY A 763 -4.26 -4.32 -18.10
C GLY A 763 -3.08 -5.13 -18.63
N GLY A 764 -1.90 -4.53 -18.69
CA GLY A 764 -0.62 -5.14 -19.03
C GLY A 764 -0.20 -4.94 -20.49
N GLY A 765 -0.85 -4.02 -21.20
CA GLY A 765 -0.45 -3.60 -22.54
C GLY A 765 0.79 -2.71 -22.51
N THR A 766 0.87 -1.82 -21.52
CA THR A 766 2.03 -0.95 -21.26
C THR A 766 2.29 -0.81 -19.76
N TRP A 767 3.56 -0.67 -19.40
CA TRP A 767 4.02 -0.57 -18.02
C TRP A 767 4.86 0.68 -17.79
N ALA A 768 4.73 1.25 -16.60
CA ALA A 768 5.45 2.42 -16.13
C ALA A 768 6.13 2.12 -14.78
N ALA A 769 7.28 2.73 -14.54
CA ALA A 769 8.01 2.62 -13.28
C ALA A 769 7.43 3.58 -12.23
N GLU A 770 7.22 3.10 -11.01
CA GLU A 770 6.77 3.94 -9.89
C GLU A 770 7.94 4.77 -9.33
N ILE A 771 7.79 6.09 -9.20
CA ILE A 771 8.93 7.01 -8.90
C ILE A 771 8.83 7.78 -7.59
N THR A 772 7.90 7.41 -6.71
CA THR A 772 7.51 8.19 -5.54
C THR A 772 8.30 7.77 -4.29
N SER A 773 9.59 8.11 -4.22
CA SER A 773 10.48 7.84 -3.04
C SER A 773 10.57 6.38 -2.58
N PHE A 774 10.25 5.42 -3.46
CA PHE A 774 10.37 3.98 -3.20
C PHE A 774 11.79 3.48 -3.53
N PRO A 775 12.41 2.63 -2.69
CA PRO A 775 13.78 2.14 -2.92
C PRO A 775 13.88 1.09 -4.04
N ASN A 776 15.07 0.91 -4.62
CA ASN A 776 15.40 -0.13 -5.61
C ASN A 776 15.50 -1.53 -4.98
N VAL A 777 14.45 -1.99 -4.32
CA VAL A 777 14.40 -3.19 -3.47
C VAL A 777 13.47 -4.28 -4.04
N SER A 778 13.75 -5.54 -3.71
CA SER A 778 12.82 -6.64 -3.97
C SER A 778 11.50 -6.40 -3.25
N THR A 779 10.40 -6.38 -4.00
CA THR A 779 9.04 -6.18 -3.49
C THR A 779 8.27 -7.49 -3.53
N GLU A 780 8.37 -8.25 -2.45
CA GLU A 780 7.85 -9.62 -2.34
C GLU A 780 6.33 -9.67 -2.33
N TRP A 781 5.68 -8.68 -1.71
CA TRP A 781 4.22 -8.67 -1.62
C TRP A 781 3.61 -7.28 -1.77
N LEU A 782 2.53 -7.22 -2.57
CA LEU A 782 1.68 -6.05 -2.73
C LEU A 782 0.25 -6.41 -2.31
N GLN A 783 -0.38 -5.55 -1.52
CA GLN A 783 -1.78 -5.72 -1.14
C GLN A 783 -2.53 -4.40 -1.23
N ILE A 784 -3.76 -4.43 -1.73
CA ILE A 784 -4.67 -3.27 -1.69
C ILE A 784 -5.75 -3.52 -0.64
N ILE A 785 -5.95 -2.55 0.25
CA ILE A 785 -7.09 -2.49 1.19
C ILE A 785 -7.94 -1.27 0.85
N GLY A 786 -9.24 -1.36 1.09
CA GLY A 786 -10.21 -0.29 0.83
C GLY A 786 -10.74 -0.29 -0.61
N SER A 787 -11.57 0.71 -0.92
CA SER A 787 -12.19 0.88 -2.25
C SER A 787 -12.31 2.37 -2.61
N GLY A 788 -12.44 2.67 -3.91
CA GLY A 788 -12.57 4.05 -4.39
C GLY A 788 -11.42 4.94 -3.92
N ASN A 789 -11.74 6.09 -3.30
CA ASN A 789 -10.78 7.11 -2.88
C ASN A 789 -10.05 6.79 -1.56
N SER A 790 -10.43 5.71 -0.86
CA SER A 790 -9.77 5.26 0.36
C SER A 790 -8.88 4.04 0.13
N ALA A 791 -8.71 3.61 -1.12
CA ALA A 791 -7.86 2.49 -1.45
C ALA A 791 -6.39 2.82 -1.14
N GLN A 792 -5.72 1.91 -0.44
CA GLN A 792 -4.31 2.03 -0.09
C GLN A 792 -3.57 0.80 -0.60
N LEU A 793 -2.45 1.03 -1.27
CA LEU A 793 -1.52 0.00 -1.70
C LEU A 793 -0.41 -0.13 -0.66
N PHE A 794 -0.22 -1.33 -0.13
CA PHE A 794 0.85 -1.71 0.76
C PHE A 794 1.90 -2.49 -0.01
N ALA A 795 3.16 -2.28 0.33
CA ALA A 795 4.30 -3.02 -0.20
C ALA A 795 5.14 -3.57 0.96
N PHE A 796 5.39 -4.87 0.95
CA PHE A 796 6.30 -5.55 1.88
C PHE A 796 7.52 -6.00 1.09
N THR A 797 8.69 -5.56 1.54
CA THR A 797 9.94 -5.68 0.79
C THR A 797 10.92 -6.62 1.48
N HIS A 798 11.81 -7.20 0.69
CA HIS A 798 12.90 -8.01 1.20
C HIS A 798 14.15 -7.15 1.40
N GLY A 799 14.19 -6.39 2.51
CA GLY A 799 15.36 -5.59 2.89
C GLY A 799 15.10 -4.10 3.10
N ARG A 800 13.89 -3.58 2.86
CA ARG A 800 13.53 -2.18 3.19
C ARG A 800 12.25 -2.06 4.03
N GLY A 801 11.79 -3.15 4.65
CA GLY A 801 10.59 -3.16 5.47
C GLY A 801 9.29 -3.00 4.66
N ALA A 802 8.31 -2.30 5.24
CA ALA A 802 6.99 -2.11 4.70
C ALA A 802 6.74 -0.64 4.33
N PHE A 803 5.93 -0.43 3.30
CA PHE A 803 5.51 0.88 2.81
C PHE A 803 4.01 0.90 2.51
N LYS A 804 3.44 2.10 2.48
CA LYS A 804 2.09 2.30 1.92
C LYS A 804 1.98 3.55 1.06
N LEU A 805 0.98 3.52 0.19
CA LEU A 805 0.62 4.61 -0.71
C LEU A 805 -0.91 4.70 -0.82
N SER A 806 -1.47 5.87 -0.57
CA SER A 806 -2.88 6.14 -0.90
C SER A 806 -3.04 6.20 -2.42
N LEU A 807 -3.97 5.43 -2.98
CA LEU A 807 -4.21 5.39 -4.41
C LEU A 807 -5.15 6.53 -4.83
N ALA A 808 -4.88 7.11 -6.00
CA ALA A 808 -5.87 7.96 -6.67
C ALA A 808 -7.18 7.19 -6.92
N ALA A 809 -8.31 7.91 -6.89
CA ALA A 809 -9.64 7.42 -7.21
C ALA A 809 -9.67 6.53 -8.47
N GLY A 810 -10.66 5.65 -8.62
CA GLY A 810 -10.88 4.97 -9.91
C GLY A 810 -11.53 5.89 -10.97
N PRO A 811 -11.63 5.47 -12.24
CA PRO A 811 -12.30 6.25 -13.30
C PRO A 811 -13.81 6.45 -13.09
N GLY A 812 -14.44 5.59 -12.29
CA GLY A 812 -15.87 5.65 -11.95
C GLY A 812 -16.80 4.92 -12.93
N THR A 813 -18.09 4.94 -12.61
CA THR A 813 -19.18 4.34 -13.38
C THR A 813 -20.10 5.44 -13.92
N LEU A 814 -20.41 5.37 -15.22
CA LEU A 814 -21.33 6.28 -15.91
C LEU A 814 -22.70 5.60 -16.04
N ALA A 815 -23.74 6.22 -15.48
CA ALA A 815 -25.08 5.63 -15.45
C ALA A 815 -26.17 6.71 -15.45
N PHE A 816 -27.35 6.36 -15.95
CA PHE A 816 -28.53 7.21 -15.78
C PHE A 816 -28.90 7.36 -14.30
N ALA A 817 -29.31 8.56 -13.91
CA ALA A 817 -29.75 8.84 -12.53
C ALA A 817 -31.06 8.12 -12.16
N GLN A 818 -31.89 7.81 -13.17
CA GLN A 818 -33.18 7.13 -13.04
C GLN A 818 -33.37 6.16 -14.22
N ALA A 819 -34.24 5.16 -14.07
CA ALA A 819 -34.53 4.20 -15.14
C ALA A 819 -35.63 4.67 -16.11
N SER A 820 -36.52 5.56 -15.68
CA SER A 820 -37.57 6.12 -16.52
C SER A 820 -38.08 7.48 -16.03
N GLN A 821 -38.81 8.19 -16.89
CA GLN A 821 -39.52 9.43 -16.55
C GLN A 821 -40.78 9.60 -17.41
N LEU A 822 -41.75 10.37 -16.91
CA LEU A 822 -42.96 10.79 -17.63
C LEU A 822 -42.80 12.25 -18.06
N VAL A 823 -43.11 12.56 -19.31
CA VAL A 823 -42.92 13.88 -19.94
C VAL A 823 -44.18 14.23 -20.74
N ALA A 824 -44.71 15.44 -20.57
CA ALA A 824 -45.83 15.90 -21.40
C ALA A 824 -45.36 16.22 -22.83
N GLU A 825 -46.22 15.97 -23.81
CA GLU A 825 -45.94 16.33 -25.20
C GLU A 825 -45.74 17.84 -25.38
N GLY A 826 -44.87 18.21 -26.34
CA GLY A 826 -44.53 19.60 -26.63
C GLY A 826 -43.58 20.25 -25.61
N THR A 827 -42.90 19.44 -24.79
CA THR A 827 -41.90 19.90 -23.82
C THR A 827 -40.50 19.38 -24.17
N THR A 828 -39.59 19.25 -23.19
CA THR A 828 -38.24 18.70 -23.41
C THR A 828 -37.91 17.72 -22.30
N ALA A 829 -37.57 16.49 -22.68
CA ALA A 829 -37.10 15.47 -21.76
C ALA A 829 -35.64 15.77 -21.37
N GLN A 830 -35.38 15.97 -20.06
CA GLN A 830 -34.04 16.19 -19.52
C GLN A 830 -33.56 14.97 -18.73
N ILE A 831 -32.58 14.24 -19.26
CA ILE A 831 -32.14 12.95 -18.73
C ILE A 831 -30.72 13.10 -18.17
N GLN A 832 -30.55 12.86 -16.87
CA GLN A 832 -29.27 13.03 -16.18
C GLN A 832 -28.43 11.74 -16.20
N VAL A 833 -27.13 11.89 -16.48
CA VAL A 833 -26.10 10.85 -16.40
C VAL A 833 -25.09 11.23 -15.33
N ASN A 834 -24.91 10.33 -14.36
CA ASN A 834 -24.02 10.51 -13.21
C ASN A 834 -22.70 9.75 -13.44
N ARG A 835 -21.60 10.33 -12.94
CA ARG A 835 -20.32 9.65 -12.75
C ARG A 835 -20.14 9.36 -11.27
N THR A 836 -20.15 8.09 -10.86
CA THR A 836 -20.07 7.68 -9.46
C THR A 836 -18.91 6.73 -9.21
N GLY A 837 -18.49 6.53 -7.96
CA GLY A 837 -17.44 5.56 -7.61
C GLY A 837 -16.03 5.91 -8.09
N GLY A 838 -15.82 7.11 -8.66
CA GLY A 838 -14.53 7.57 -9.12
C GLY A 838 -14.61 8.84 -9.99
N SER A 839 -13.53 9.62 -10.00
CA SER A 839 -13.40 10.84 -10.83
C SER A 839 -12.07 10.90 -11.57
N ASP A 840 -11.35 9.78 -11.63
CA ASP A 840 -9.97 9.75 -12.12
C ASP A 840 -9.88 9.69 -13.65
N GLY A 841 -9.00 10.52 -14.21
CA GLY A 841 -8.87 10.69 -15.65
C GLY A 841 -10.11 11.32 -16.32
N ALA A 842 -9.90 11.79 -17.56
CA ALA A 842 -11.00 12.21 -18.41
C ALA A 842 -11.74 10.98 -18.96
N VAL A 843 -13.08 11.01 -18.94
CA VAL A 843 -13.94 9.92 -19.41
C VAL A 843 -15.07 10.48 -20.25
N SER A 844 -15.61 9.66 -21.14
CA SER A 844 -16.74 10.03 -21.98
C SER A 844 -17.70 8.86 -22.18
N VAL A 845 -18.93 9.14 -22.58
CA VAL A 845 -19.93 8.14 -22.98
C VAL A 845 -20.79 8.67 -24.12
N ASN A 846 -21.11 7.80 -25.08
CA ASN A 846 -22.03 8.11 -26.16
C ASN A 846 -23.46 7.85 -25.74
N TYR A 847 -24.42 8.59 -26.28
CA TYR A 847 -25.84 8.34 -26.08
C TYR A 847 -26.62 8.41 -27.39
N GLN A 848 -27.71 7.65 -27.47
CA GLN A 848 -28.61 7.65 -28.63
C GLN A 848 -30.04 7.32 -28.21
N THR A 849 -31.01 8.02 -28.81
CA THR A 849 -32.45 7.71 -28.69
C THR A 849 -32.89 6.60 -29.66
N ALA A 850 -33.82 5.76 -29.25
CA ALA A 850 -34.47 4.74 -30.08
C ALA A 850 -36.00 4.74 -29.87
N ASN A 851 -36.74 4.54 -30.96
CA ASN A 851 -38.20 4.50 -30.96
C ASN A 851 -38.72 3.36 -30.08
N GLY A 852 -39.85 3.60 -29.41
CA GLY A 852 -40.65 2.56 -28.76
C GLY A 852 -42.04 2.55 -29.36
N THR A 853 -43.07 2.84 -28.56
CA THR A 853 -44.40 3.18 -29.10
C THR A 853 -44.44 4.61 -29.65
N ALA A 854 -43.64 5.53 -29.08
CA ALA A 854 -43.36 6.84 -29.65
C ALA A 854 -42.27 6.74 -30.73
N ALA A 855 -42.44 7.43 -31.85
CA ALA A 855 -41.58 7.43 -33.02
C ALA A 855 -41.06 8.83 -33.40
N ALA A 856 -39.78 8.90 -33.77
CA ALA A 856 -39.18 10.09 -34.37
C ALA A 856 -39.05 9.96 -35.90
N PRO A 857 -39.33 11.04 -36.68
CA PRO A 857 -40.02 12.26 -36.27
C PRO A 857 -41.53 12.00 -36.13
N GLY A 858 -42.17 12.65 -35.17
CA GLY A 858 -43.58 12.43 -34.81
C GLY A 858 -43.79 12.98 -33.40
N ASP A 859 -43.38 12.19 -32.41
CA ASP A 859 -43.67 12.44 -30.99
C ASP A 859 -42.42 12.99 -30.27
N PHE A 860 -41.24 12.78 -30.84
CA PHE A 860 -39.98 13.36 -30.38
C PHE A 860 -38.96 13.56 -31.51
N THR A 861 -37.89 14.30 -31.22
CA THR A 861 -36.75 14.47 -32.14
C THR A 861 -35.60 13.53 -31.76
N SER A 862 -35.21 12.65 -32.69
CA SER A 862 -34.08 11.73 -32.47
C SER A 862 -32.79 12.49 -32.14
N THR A 863 -32.14 12.12 -31.03
CA THR A 863 -30.96 12.80 -30.49
C THR A 863 -29.83 11.79 -30.25
N THR A 864 -28.61 12.17 -30.62
CA THR A 864 -27.38 11.41 -30.36
C THR A 864 -26.24 12.37 -30.02
N GLY A 865 -25.27 11.90 -29.23
CA GLY A 865 -24.10 12.70 -28.88
C GLY A 865 -23.15 12.00 -27.91
N THR A 866 -22.21 12.77 -27.37
CA THR A 866 -21.21 12.31 -26.40
C THR A 866 -21.20 13.23 -25.20
N LEU A 867 -21.26 12.66 -24.00
CA LEU A 867 -21.01 13.35 -22.73
C LEU A 867 -19.55 13.15 -22.33
N SER A 868 -18.90 14.16 -21.78
CA SER A 868 -17.49 14.09 -21.36
C SER A 868 -17.28 14.74 -20.00
N TRP A 869 -16.40 14.15 -19.21
CA TRP A 869 -15.91 14.63 -17.92
C TRP A 869 -14.40 14.82 -17.99
N ALA A 870 -13.91 15.95 -17.48
CA ALA A 870 -12.48 16.16 -17.29
C ALA A 870 -11.94 15.28 -16.14
N ALA A 871 -10.62 15.18 -16.01
CA ALA A 871 -10.01 14.57 -14.84
C ALA A 871 -10.43 15.31 -13.56
N GLY A 872 -10.86 14.56 -12.54
CA GLY A 872 -11.42 15.09 -11.29
C GLY A 872 -12.89 15.53 -11.37
N ASP A 873 -13.48 15.63 -12.57
CA ASP A 873 -14.89 16.02 -12.75
C ASP A 873 -15.83 14.83 -12.52
N ALA A 874 -16.68 14.94 -11.49
CA ALA A 874 -17.78 14.03 -11.18
C ALA A 874 -19.17 14.69 -11.31
N THR A 875 -19.24 15.90 -11.86
CA THR A 875 -20.52 16.63 -12.01
C THR A 875 -21.45 15.91 -12.98
N PRO A 876 -22.73 15.66 -12.63
CA PRO A 876 -23.67 15.05 -13.56
C PRO A 876 -23.81 15.85 -14.86
N LYS A 877 -24.00 15.15 -15.98
CA LYS A 877 -24.26 15.77 -17.29
C LYS A 877 -25.67 15.41 -17.77
N THR A 878 -26.28 16.27 -18.58
CA THR A 878 -27.68 16.12 -18.99
C THR A 878 -27.79 15.92 -20.50
N ILE A 879 -28.64 14.98 -20.91
CA ILE A 879 -29.10 14.77 -22.27
C ILE A 879 -30.46 15.44 -22.42
N THR A 880 -30.65 16.21 -23.49
CA THR A 880 -31.91 16.90 -23.79
C THR A 880 -32.53 16.32 -25.06
N VAL A 881 -33.77 15.83 -24.96
CA VAL A 881 -34.53 15.30 -26.09
C VAL A 881 -35.81 16.13 -26.26
N PRO A 882 -35.97 16.91 -27.33
CA PRO A 882 -37.22 17.63 -27.61
C PRO A 882 -38.38 16.66 -27.87
N THR A 883 -39.53 16.90 -27.22
CA THR A 883 -40.78 16.18 -27.49
C THR A 883 -41.70 17.08 -28.32
N ILE A 884 -42.55 16.47 -29.14
CA ILE A 884 -43.44 17.16 -30.07
C ILE A 884 -44.86 16.98 -29.55
N ASN A 885 -45.68 18.04 -29.62
CA ASN A 885 -47.12 17.94 -29.46
C ASN A 885 -47.71 18.11 -30.85
N ASP A 886 -48.38 17.07 -31.35
CA ASP A 886 -48.94 17.04 -32.70
C ASP A 886 -50.43 17.43 -32.72
N GLY A 887 -51.03 17.64 -31.54
CA GLY A 887 -52.42 18.03 -31.33
C GLY A 887 -53.41 16.87 -31.36
N SER A 888 -52.95 15.62 -31.43
CA SER A 888 -53.77 14.41 -31.43
C SER A 888 -53.89 13.85 -30.02
N THR A 889 -55.08 13.38 -29.63
CA THR A 889 -55.23 12.66 -28.36
C THR A 889 -54.89 11.19 -28.50
N GLU A 890 -53.80 10.80 -27.86
CA GLU A 890 -53.19 9.47 -27.93
C GLU A 890 -53.07 8.82 -26.54
N ALA A 891 -52.80 7.52 -26.53
CA ALA A 891 -52.47 6.80 -25.29
C ALA A 891 -51.02 7.08 -24.90
N ASP A 892 -50.63 6.82 -23.64
CA ASP A 892 -49.23 7.02 -23.21
C ASP A 892 -48.24 6.26 -24.11
N GLU A 893 -47.32 6.98 -24.74
CA GLU A 893 -46.34 6.44 -25.67
C GLU A 893 -44.92 6.43 -25.07
N THR A 894 -43.97 5.68 -25.63
CA THR A 894 -42.62 5.54 -25.05
C THR A 894 -41.49 5.55 -26.06
N PHE A 895 -40.35 6.14 -25.71
CA PHE A 895 -39.08 5.97 -26.40
C PHE A 895 -37.94 5.71 -25.40
N THR A 896 -36.78 5.24 -25.87
CA THR A 896 -35.63 4.93 -24.99
C THR A 896 -34.40 5.75 -25.34
N VAL A 897 -33.54 5.96 -24.36
CA VAL A 897 -32.19 6.52 -24.52
C VAL A 897 -31.19 5.52 -23.98
N SER A 898 -30.16 5.20 -24.77
CA SER A 898 -29.13 4.22 -24.41
C SER A 898 -27.75 4.86 -24.33
N LEU A 899 -26.93 4.42 -23.37
CA LEU A 899 -25.52 4.79 -23.22
C LEU A 899 -24.63 3.70 -23.81
N SER A 900 -23.55 4.10 -24.50
CA SER A 900 -22.57 3.18 -25.08
C SER A 900 -21.18 3.79 -25.16
N GLY A 901 -20.16 2.96 -25.38
CA GLY A 901 -18.79 3.43 -25.67
C GLY A 901 -18.16 4.27 -24.55
N ALA A 902 -18.29 3.84 -23.30
CA ALA A 902 -17.58 4.49 -22.19
C ALA A 902 -16.05 4.47 -22.44
N SER A 903 -15.38 5.59 -22.20
CA SER A 903 -13.94 5.77 -22.44
C SER A 903 -13.17 6.03 -21.14
N GLY A 904 -11.84 6.08 -21.22
CA GLY A 904 -10.97 6.45 -20.08
C GLY A 904 -10.95 5.44 -18.93
N GLY A 905 -11.41 4.21 -19.16
CA GLY A 905 -11.51 3.16 -18.14
C GLY A 905 -12.79 3.21 -17.31
N ALA A 906 -13.72 4.13 -17.57
CA ALA A 906 -15.02 4.14 -16.91
C ALA A 906 -15.88 2.94 -17.34
N THR A 907 -16.72 2.47 -16.43
CA THR A 907 -17.69 1.41 -16.69
C THR A 907 -19.09 1.97 -16.89
N LEU A 908 -19.97 1.23 -17.57
CA LEU A 908 -21.39 1.60 -17.67
C LEU A 908 -22.18 0.93 -16.55
N GLY A 909 -23.01 1.72 -15.85
CA GLY A 909 -24.04 1.21 -14.94
C GLY A 909 -25.37 1.05 -15.68
N ALA A 910 -26.46 1.56 -15.10
CA ALA A 910 -27.76 1.62 -15.79
C ALA A 910 -27.63 2.41 -17.09
N SER A 911 -27.67 1.71 -18.23
CA SER A 911 -27.35 2.23 -19.55
C SER A 911 -28.56 2.42 -20.46
N THR A 912 -29.77 2.17 -19.96
CA THR A 912 -31.03 2.42 -20.69
C THR A 912 -31.97 3.23 -19.82
N HIS A 913 -32.59 4.27 -20.39
CA HIS A 913 -33.60 5.11 -19.77
C HIS A 913 -34.85 5.16 -20.66
N THR A 914 -36.05 4.96 -20.09
CA THR A 914 -37.32 5.00 -20.82
C THR A 914 -38.07 6.30 -20.55
N VAL A 915 -38.46 7.02 -21.60
CA VAL A 915 -39.31 8.22 -21.49
C VAL A 915 -40.72 7.85 -21.94
N THR A 916 -41.72 8.22 -21.14
CA THR A 916 -43.14 8.09 -21.47
C THR A 916 -43.73 9.46 -21.82
N LEU A 917 -44.44 9.57 -22.94
CA LEU A 917 -45.16 10.76 -23.43
C LEU A 917 -46.65 10.67 -23.08
N ARG A 918 -47.30 11.80 -22.80
CA ARG A 918 -48.74 11.90 -22.45
C ARG A 918 -49.37 13.19 -22.97
N ASP A 919 -50.58 13.09 -23.53
CA ASP A 919 -51.41 14.20 -24.06
C ASP A 919 -52.20 14.99 -22.97
N ALA A 920 -52.67 16.19 -23.31
CA ALA A 920 -53.21 17.21 -22.41
C ALA A 920 -54.77 17.38 -22.42
N GLY A 921 -55.52 16.39 -21.92
CA GLY A 921 -56.74 16.50 -21.04
C GLY A 921 -58.13 17.05 -21.51
N VAL A 922 -59.16 16.17 -21.51
CA VAL A 922 -60.63 16.46 -21.59
C VAL A 922 -61.27 16.68 -20.19
N PHE A 923 -62.21 17.63 -20.01
CA PHE A 923 -62.91 17.93 -18.74
C PHE A 923 -64.36 17.39 -18.75
N PRO A 924 -64.92 16.85 -17.64
CA PRO A 924 -64.24 16.52 -16.39
C PRO A 924 -63.33 15.29 -16.59
N PRO A 925 -62.11 15.29 -16.01
CA PRO A 925 -61.11 14.28 -16.29
C PRO A 925 -61.59 12.89 -15.87
N ASN A 926 -61.51 11.93 -16.79
CA ASN A 926 -61.93 10.54 -16.61
C ASN A 926 -63.39 10.35 -16.14
N CYS A 927 -64.31 11.27 -16.46
CA CYS A 927 -65.70 11.21 -16.00
C CYS A 927 -65.85 11.20 -14.46
N VAL A 928 -64.88 11.77 -13.75
CA VAL A 928 -64.92 11.92 -12.29
C VAL A 928 -65.02 13.40 -11.95
N PHE A 929 -65.70 13.71 -10.84
CA PHE A 929 -65.77 15.08 -10.34
C PHE A 929 -64.35 15.64 -10.09
N PRO A 930 -63.96 16.78 -10.68
CA PRO A 930 -62.59 17.30 -10.57
C PRO A 930 -62.20 17.64 -9.12
N ALA A 931 -61.02 17.22 -8.69
CA ALA A 931 -60.57 17.35 -7.29
C ALA A 931 -60.41 18.80 -6.79
N ASN A 932 -60.23 19.77 -7.69
CA ASN A 932 -60.06 21.19 -7.39
C ASN A 932 -61.36 22.01 -7.57
N PHE A 933 -62.49 21.34 -7.82
CA PHE A 933 -63.80 21.97 -7.85
C PHE A 933 -64.58 21.54 -6.61
N SER A 934 -65.38 22.43 -6.07
CA SER A 934 -66.20 22.17 -4.87
C SER A 934 -67.52 22.93 -4.94
N THR A 935 -68.46 22.54 -4.09
CA THR A 935 -69.67 23.33 -3.85
C THR A 935 -69.34 24.43 -2.83
N PRO A 936 -69.76 25.68 -3.01
CA PRO A 936 -69.59 26.72 -2.00
C PRO A 936 -70.30 26.38 -0.69
N ASP A 937 -69.71 26.74 0.45
CA ASP A 937 -70.30 26.58 1.78
C ASP A 937 -71.37 27.66 2.09
N ASP A 938 -72.27 27.94 1.15
CA ASP A 938 -73.34 28.95 1.25
C ASP A 938 -74.76 28.34 1.31
N GLY A 939 -74.85 27.01 1.43
CA GLY A 939 -76.10 26.27 1.42
C GLY A 939 -76.63 25.92 0.02
N SER A 940 -75.86 26.21 -1.04
CA SER A 940 -76.18 25.76 -2.40
C SER A 940 -76.04 24.25 -2.59
N LEU A 941 -76.81 23.70 -3.54
CA LEU A 941 -76.73 22.29 -3.89
C LEU A 941 -75.53 21.99 -4.80
N PRO A 942 -74.91 20.81 -4.68
CA PRO A 942 -73.75 20.43 -5.49
C PRO A 942 -74.12 20.11 -6.94
N TRP A 943 -73.23 20.42 -7.88
CA TRP A 943 -73.31 19.90 -9.25
C TRP A 943 -72.90 18.41 -9.27
N GLN A 944 -73.30 17.68 -10.31
CA GLN A 944 -73.06 16.24 -10.47
C GLN A 944 -72.52 15.92 -11.87
N VAL A 945 -71.80 14.82 -12.02
CA VAL A 945 -71.35 14.34 -13.35
C VAL A 945 -72.56 13.86 -14.15
N ALA A 946 -72.61 14.22 -15.42
CA ALA A 946 -73.66 13.93 -16.37
C ALA A 946 -73.12 13.23 -17.61
N THR A 947 -73.90 12.31 -18.16
CA THR A 947 -73.59 11.60 -19.42
C THR A 947 -74.69 11.75 -20.46
N ASP A 948 -75.79 12.42 -20.11
CA ASP A 948 -77.00 12.54 -20.93
C ASP A 948 -76.96 13.73 -21.90
N SER A 949 -76.09 14.71 -21.67
CA SER A 949 -75.87 15.84 -22.56
C SER A 949 -74.48 16.39 -22.34
N VAL A 950 -73.60 16.16 -23.32
CA VAL A 950 -72.16 16.48 -23.30
C VAL A 950 -71.82 17.33 -24.52
N HIS A 951 -70.84 18.21 -24.41
CA HIS A 951 -70.37 19.04 -25.52
C HIS A 951 -69.29 18.29 -26.32
N GLU A 952 -68.26 17.82 -25.62
CA GLU A 952 -67.19 16.96 -26.16
C GLU A 952 -66.79 15.89 -25.13
N GLY A 953 -66.30 14.74 -25.60
CA GLY A 953 -65.99 13.61 -24.72
C GLY A 953 -67.23 12.82 -24.25
N ALA A 954 -67.09 12.13 -23.12
CA ALA A 954 -68.11 11.18 -22.63
C ALA A 954 -68.98 11.73 -21.48
N CYS A 955 -68.58 12.82 -20.83
CA CYS A 955 -69.21 13.33 -19.60
C CYS A 955 -69.14 14.87 -19.52
N SER A 956 -70.07 15.49 -18.80
CA SER A 956 -70.10 16.92 -18.45
C SER A 956 -70.46 17.10 -16.97
N LEU A 957 -70.48 18.32 -16.44
CA LEU A 957 -71.05 18.60 -15.11
C LEU A 957 -72.41 19.27 -15.26
N ARG A 958 -73.40 18.84 -14.48
CA ARG A 958 -74.77 19.39 -14.50
C ARG A 958 -75.31 19.71 -13.12
N THR A 959 -76.33 20.55 -13.04
CA THR A 959 -77.10 20.80 -11.81
C THR A 959 -77.97 19.60 -11.39
N PRO A 960 -78.38 19.48 -10.12
CA PRO A 960 -79.31 18.44 -9.67
C PRO A 960 -80.66 18.45 -10.39
N THR A 961 -81.26 17.27 -10.57
CA THR A 961 -82.54 17.08 -11.29
C THR A 961 -83.75 17.66 -10.55
N VAL A 962 -83.62 17.99 -9.26
CA VAL A 962 -84.67 18.62 -8.45
C VAL A 962 -84.04 19.77 -7.67
N LEU A 963 -84.11 20.96 -8.25
CA LEU A 963 -83.86 22.21 -7.53
C LEU A 963 -85.17 22.65 -6.89
N GLY A 964 -85.15 22.92 -5.58
CA GLY A 964 -86.30 23.49 -4.88
C GLY A 964 -86.53 24.95 -5.30
N ASN A 965 -87.76 25.44 -5.14
CA ASN A 965 -88.09 26.83 -5.42
C ASN A 965 -87.20 27.79 -4.60
N SER A 966 -86.60 28.80 -5.24
CA SER A 966 -85.60 29.71 -4.63
C SER A 966 -84.32 29.03 -4.13
N THR A 967 -83.90 27.93 -4.76
CA THR A 967 -82.62 27.27 -4.42
C THR A 967 -81.58 27.45 -5.51
N ASN A 968 -80.31 27.54 -5.08
CA ASN A 968 -79.15 27.69 -5.95
C ASN A 968 -78.35 26.39 -6.01
N ALA A 969 -77.90 26.00 -7.20
CA ALA A 969 -76.83 25.03 -7.38
C ALA A 969 -75.56 25.71 -7.84
N ARG A 970 -74.45 25.51 -7.12
CA ARG A 970 -73.18 26.16 -7.43
C ARG A 970 -72.02 25.18 -7.45
N ILE A 971 -71.07 25.47 -8.31
CA ILE A 971 -69.76 24.83 -8.32
C ILE A 971 -68.69 25.91 -8.47
N GLN A 972 -67.60 25.79 -7.72
CA GLN A 972 -66.54 26.76 -7.71
C GLN A 972 -65.16 26.10 -7.73
N THR A 973 -64.18 26.86 -8.19
CA THR A 973 -62.76 26.57 -7.99
C THR A 973 -62.05 27.85 -7.56
N SER A 974 -61.02 27.73 -6.73
CA SER A 974 -60.26 28.87 -6.24
C SER A 974 -58.78 28.65 -6.43
N GLY A 975 -58.06 29.70 -6.78
CA GLY A 975 -56.62 29.64 -7.00
C GLY A 975 -56.01 31.01 -7.27
N ASN A 976 -54.69 31.10 -7.13
CA ASN A 976 -53.94 32.23 -7.63
C ASN A 976 -53.74 32.01 -9.13
N PHE A 977 -54.49 32.68 -10.00
CA PHE A 977 -54.44 32.50 -11.44
C PHE A 977 -53.53 33.55 -12.09
N GLN A 978 -52.84 33.18 -13.17
CA GLN A 978 -52.21 34.14 -14.07
C GLN A 978 -53.29 34.92 -14.83
N ALA A 979 -52.94 36.11 -15.33
CA ALA A 979 -53.83 36.85 -16.23
C ALA A 979 -54.12 36.01 -17.47
N GLY A 980 -55.38 35.86 -17.81
CA GLY A 980 -55.78 34.99 -18.91
C GLY A 980 -57.30 34.84 -19.00
N ASN A 981 -57.73 33.95 -19.88
CA ASN A 981 -59.15 33.69 -20.10
C ASN A 981 -59.57 32.42 -19.39
N VAL A 982 -60.66 32.49 -18.63
CA VAL A 982 -61.45 31.33 -18.26
C VAL A 982 -62.37 31.03 -19.44
N THR A 983 -62.27 29.83 -20.01
CA THR A 983 -63.17 29.38 -21.08
C THR A 983 -63.92 28.13 -20.68
N PHE A 984 -65.19 28.06 -21.00
CA PHE A 984 -66.02 26.88 -20.77
C PHE A 984 -67.20 26.88 -21.74
N PHE A 985 -67.71 25.70 -22.07
CA PHE A 985 -69.01 25.57 -22.72
C PHE A 985 -70.10 25.45 -21.68
N ALA A 986 -71.25 26.09 -21.91
CA ALA A 986 -72.44 25.88 -21.09
C ALA A 986 -73.70 25.71 -21.94
N ARG A 987 -74.64 24.94 -21.38
CA ARG A 987 -76.01 24.74 -21.90
C ARG A 987 -76.98 25.02 -20.77
N VAL A 988 -78.12 25.63 -21.08
CA VAL A 988 -79.19 25.91 -20.12
C VAL A 988 -80.51 25.40 -20.70
N SER A 989 -81.29 24.68 -19.91
CA SER A 989 -82.65 24.27 -20.25
C SER A 989 -83.55 24.79 -19.14
N SER A 990 -84.27 25.88 -19.43
CA SER A 990 -85.06 26.61 -18.42
C SER A 990 -86.18 27.44 -19.04
N GLU A 991 -87.07 27.97 -18.20
CA GLU A 991 -88.08 28.95 -18.58
C GLU A 991 -87.44 30.31 -18.94
N LEU A 992 -88.03 31.05 -19.89
CA LEU A 992 -87.55 32.38 -20.25
C LEU A 992 -87.72 33.36 -19.09
N ASP A 993 -86.63 34.05 -18.74
CA ASP A 993 -86.55 35.18 -17.80
C ASP A 993 -86.64 34.83 -16.29
N TRP A 994 -86.92 33.57 -15.94
CA TRP A 994 -87.19 33.14 -14.56
C TRP A 994 -86.04 32.38 -13.90
N ASP A 995 -85.42 31.41 -14.57
CA ASP A 995 -84.22 30.75 -14.03
C ASP A 995 -82.95 31.35 -14.63
N CYS A 996 -81.85 31.37 -13.88
CA CYS A 996 -80.65 32.05 -14.34
C CYS A 996 -79.36 31.26 -14.11
N PHE A 997 -78.66 30.97 -15.20
CA PHE A 997 -77.26 30.54 -15.19
C PHE A 997 -76.32 31.74 -15.21
N ARG A 998 -75.38 31.77 -14.26
CA ARG A 998 -74.45 32.88 -14.03
C ARG A 998 -73.03 32.38 -13.79
N PHE A 999 -72.06 33.23 -14.11
CA PHE A 999 -70.66 33.01 -13.79
C PHE A 999 -70.12 34.18 -12.99
N TYR A 1000 -69.38 33.90 -11.92
CA TYR A 1000 -68.80 34.88 -11.02
C TYR A 1000 -67.28 34.75 -10.97
N VAL A 1001 -66.61 35.91 -10.83
CA VAL A 1001 -65.21 36.02 -10.46
C VAL A 1001 -65.17 36.83 -9.17
N ASP A 1002 -64.68 36.24 -8.08
CA ASP A 1002 -64.62 36.84 -6.74
C ASP A 1002 -65.94 37.43 -6.29
N SER A 1003 -67.03 36.66 -6.43
CA SER A 1003 -68.41 37.07 -6.16
C SER A 1003 -68.96 38.21 -7.04
N THR A 1004 -68.16 38.74 -7.98
CA THR A 1004 -68.60 39.71 -8.99
C THR A 1004 -69.15 38.96 -10.20
N GLU A 1005 -70.44 39.16 -10.47
CA GLU A 1005 -71.13 38.56 -11.61
C GLU A 1005 -70.54 39.06 -12.93
N GLN A 1006 -70.25 38.13 -13.83
CA GLN A 1006 -69.66 38.42 -15.13
C GLN A 1006 -70.74 38.43 -16.20
N ASN A 1007 -70.63 39.38 -17.14
CA ASN A 1007 -71.58 39.46 -18.24
C ASN A 1007 -71.36 38.35 -19.26
N ILE A 1008 -71.97 37.20 -19.01
CA ILE A 1008 -72.01 36.05 -19.92
C ILE A 1008 -73.33 36.01 -20.72
N GLY A 1009 -74.18 37.02 -20.61
CA GLY A 1009 -75.52 37.09 -21.22
C GLY A 1009 -76.38 38.19 -20.60
N SER A 1010 -77.43 38.65 -21.30
CA SER A 1010 -78.20 39.82 -20.89
C SER A 1010 -79.64 39.56 -20.45
N ASN A 1011 -80.08 38.31 -20.27
CA ASN A 1011 -81.51 38.02 -20.13
C ASN A 1011 -81.90 37.20 -18.89
N CYS A 1012 -81.70 37.73 -17.68
CA CYS A 1012 -82.30 37.21 -16.45
C CYS A 1012 -83.14 38.30 -15.75
N ALA A 1013 -84.18 38.80 -16.42
CA ALA A 1013 -84.87 40.03 -16.04
C ALA A 1013 -85.58 39.96 -14.67
N GLN A 1014 -86.10 38.80 -14.26
CA GLN A 1014 -86.83 38.64 -12.98
C GLN A 1014 -85.90 38.38 -11.78
N VAL A 1015 -84.76 37.73 -12.00
CA VAL A 1015 -83.78 37.37 -10.95
C VAL A 1015 -82.70 38.46 -10.76
N GLY A 1016 -82.57 39.40 -11.71
CA GLY A 1016 -81.59 40.49 -11.70
C GLY A 1016 -80.20 40.07 -12.20
N GLY A 1017 -79.37 41.01 -12.65
CA GLY A 1017 -77.97 40.71 -13.05
C GLY A 1017 -77.79 40.23 -14.51
N PHE A 1018 -76.62 39.65 -14.78
CA PHE A 1018 -76.18 39.18 -16.11
C PHE A 1018 -76.11 37.65 -16.17
N GLY A 1019 -76.86 37.04 -17.08
CA GLY A 1019 -76.86 35.59 -17.20
C GLY A 1019 -77.65 35.07 -18.38
N GLN A 1020 -77.78 33.75 -18.41
CA GLN A 1020 -78.47 32.99 -19.44
C GLN A 1020 -79.72 32.34 -18.85
N SER A 1021 -80.85 32.55 -19.53
CA SER A 1021 -82.18 32.05 -19.18
C SER A 1021 -82.89 31.59 -20.46
N GLY A 1022 -83.87 30.69 -20.33
CA GLY A 1022 -84.49 30.00 -21.45
C GLY A 1022 -83.70 28.77 -21.92
N GLU A 1023 -84.08 28.25 -23.10
CA GLU A 1023 -83.38 27.18 -23.79
C GLU A 1023 -82.16 27.73 -24.53
N VAL A 1024 -80.97 27.52 -23.95
CA VAL A 1024 -79.67 27.89 -24.52
C VAL A 1024 -78.93 26.62 -24.90
N ALA A 1025 -78.76 26.40 -26.21
CA ALA A 1025 -77.90 25.33 -26.72
C ALA A 1025 -76.44 25.53 -26.27
N TRP A 1026 -75.62 24.48 -26.38
CA TRP A 1026 -74.20 24.56 -26.02
C TRP A 1026 -73.52 25.76 -26.69
N GLN A 1027 -72.99 26.65 -25.86
CA GLN A 1027 -72.30 27.85 -26.28
C GLN A 1027 -71.04 28.03 -25.44
N GLN A 1028 -69.96 28.50 -26.08
CA GLN A 1028 -68.73 28.83 -25.38
C GLN A 1028 -68.83 30.21 -24.74
N TYR A 1029 -68.34 30.30 -23.51
CA TYR A 1029 -68.15 31.54 -22.78
C TYR A 1029 -66.67 31.74 -22.53
N THR A 1030 -66.23 32.98 -22.67
CA THR A 1030 -64.85 33.41 -22.44
C THR A 1030 -64.88 34.62 -21.53
N VAL A 1031 -64.26 34.51 -20.37
CA VAL A 1031 -64.19 35.59 -19.37
C VAL A 1031 -62.72 35.84 -19.04
N ALA A 1032 -62.26 37.05 -19.32
CA ALA A 1032 -60.91 37.47 -18.95
C ALA A 1032 -60.84 37.71 -17.44
N ILE A 1033 -59.82 37.16 -16.79
CA ILE A 1033 -59.49 37.45 -15.39
C ILE A 1033 -58.11 38.08 -15.32
N ALA A 1034 -57.92 38.96 -14.33
CA ALA A 1034 -56.60 39.50 -14.02
C ALA A 1034 -55.72 38.41 -13.40
N ALA A 1035 -54.42 38.70 -13.24
CA ALA A 1035 -53.58 37.87 -12.40
C ALA A 1035 -53.94 38.11 -10.92
N GLY A 1036 -54.09 37.04 -10.14
CA GLY A 1036 -54.40 37.14 -8.72
C GLY A 1036 -55.18 35.95 -8.17
N ASN A 1037 -55.43 35.99 -6.87
CA ASN A 1037 -56.33 35.04 -6.22
C ASN A 1037 -57.75 35.29 -6.70
N HIS A 1038 -58.30 34.33 -7.44
CA HIS A 1038 -59.68 34.36 -7.87
C HIS A 1038 -60.44 33.12 -7.37
N THR A 1039 -61.70 33.34 -6.97
CA THR A 1039 -62.71 32.29 -6.86
C THR A 1039 -63.64 32.40 -8.05
N LEU A 1040 -63.66 31.35 -8.86
CA LEU A 1040 -64.48 31.24 -10.08
C LEU A 1040 -65.69 30.37 -9.75
N THR A 1041 -66.91 30.89 -9.91
CA THR A 1041 -68.14 30.20 -9.52
C THR A 1041 -69.14 30.15 -10.66
N TRP A 1042 -69.59 28.95 -11.02
CA TRP A 1042 -70.76 28.74 -11.88
C TRP A 1042 -71.99 28.51 -11.01
N SER A 1043 -73.07 29.22 -11.30
CA SER A 1043 -74.29 29.20 -10.50
C SER A 1043 -75.49 29.02 -11.39
N TYR A 1044 -76.46 28.23 -10.93
CA TYR A 1044 -77.79 28.17 -11.51
C TYR A 1044 -78.82 28.39 -10.41
N GLU A 1045 -79.67 29.40 -10.58
CA GLU A 1045 -80.71 29.81 -9.63
C GLU A 1045 -82.08 29.49 -10.20
N LYS A 1046 -82.87 28.72 -9.45
CA LYS A 1046 -84.25 28.39 -9.80
C LYS A 1046 -85.23 29.29 -9.06
N ASP A 1047 -86.22 29.81 -9.77
CA ASP A 1047 -87.23 30.71 -9.22
C ASP A 1047 -88.31 29.98 -8.38
N THR A 1048 -89.44 30.65 -8.09
CA THR A 1048 -90.55 30.05 -7.32
C THR A 1048 -91.73 29.58 -8.17
N ALA A 1049 -91.71 29.81 -9.48
CA ALA A 1049 -92.76 29.36 -10.38
C ALA A 1049 -92.53 27.88 -10.74
N ALA A 1050 -93.61 27.09 -10.71
CA ALA A 1050 -93.54 25.67 -11.03
C ALA A 1050 -94.21 25.41 -12.38
N THR A 1051 -93.46 25.40 -13.48
CA THR A 1051 -93.89 24.72 -14.72
C THR A 1051 -92.86 23.69 -15.21
N GLY A 1052 -93.33 22.70 -15.96
CA GLY A 1052 -92.77 21.33 -15.95
C GLY A 1052 -91.63 21.02 -16.93
N ASN A 1053 -90.56 21.82 -16.94
CA ASN A 1053 -89.34 21.53 -17.71
C ASN A 1053 -88.22 20.98 -16.80
N ALA A 1054 -87.09 20.54 -17.39
CA ALA A 1054 -86.00 19.87 -16.65
C ALA A 1054 -85.08 20.84 -15.88
N ASP A 1055 -85.35 22.15 -15.92
CA ASP A 1055 -84.72 23.28 -15.24
C ASP A 1055 -83.30 23.00 -14.73
N ALA A 1056 -82.34 23.00 -15.66
CA ALA A 1056 -80.95 22.62 -15.38
C ALA A 1056 -79.93 23.36 -16.24
N ALA A 1057 -78.70 23.41 -15.74
CA ALA A 1057 -77.53 23.92 -16.46
C ALA A 1057 -76.42 22.86 -16.51
N TRP A 1058 -75.64 22.89 -17.59
CA TRP A 1058 -74.47 22.04 -17.80
C TRP A 1058 -73.24 22.89 -18.13
N ILE A 1059 -72.05 22.43 -17.72
CA ILE A 1059 -70.75 22.96 -18.13
C ILE A 1059 -69.83 21.84 -18.62
N ASP A 1060 -69.00 22.17 -19.62
CA ASP A 1060 -68.06 21.25 -20.25
C ASP A 1060 -66.81 21.99 -20.76
N LEU A 1061 -65.70 21.28 -21.02
CA LEU A 1061 -64.44 21.79 -21.55
C LEU A 1061 -63.90 23.03 -20.79
N VAL A 1062 -63.90 22.97 -19.45
CA VAL A 1062 -63.46 24.08 -18.61
C VAL A 1062 -61.93 24.22 -18.68
N THR A 1063 -61.46 25.30 -19.28
CA THR A 1063 -60.05 25.71 -19.28
C THR A 1063 -59.88 26.90 -18.35
N LEU A 1064 -58.97 26.76 -17.38
CA LEU A 1064 -58.60 27.81 -16.46
C LEU A 1064 -57.25 28.40 -16.88
N PRO A 1065 -56.99 29.70 -16.65
CA PRO A 1065 -55.63 30.22 -16.72
C PRO A 1065 -54.70 29.41 -15.82
N ALA A 1066 -53.42 29.34 -16.17
CA ALA A 1066 -52.45 28.64 -15.34
C ALA A 1066 -52.45 29.22 -13.91
N LEU A 1067 -52.33 28.35 -12.90
CA LEU A 1067 -52.08 28.82 -11.54
C LEU A 1067 -50.74 29.57 -11.53
N ALA A 1068 -50.75 30.80 -11.04
CA ALA A 1068 -49.56 31.54 -10.72
C ALA A 1068 -48.86 30.83 -9.56
N GLY A 1069 -47.87 29.99 -9.89
CA GLY A 1069 -47.01 29.41 -8.89
C GLY A 1069 -46.42 30.50 -8.01
N THR A 1070 -46.21 30.20 -6.73
CA THR A 1070 -45.59 31.16 -5.83
C THR A 1070 -44.09 31.06 -6.01
N GLN A 1071 -43.48 32.13 -6.50
CA GLN A 1071 -42.02 32.24 -6.56
C GLN A 1071 -41.45 31.92 -5.18
N PRO A 1072 -40.28 31.28 -5.10
CA PRO A 1072 -39.73 30.95 -3.81
C PRO A 1072 -39.52 32.23 -3.00
N ALA A 1073 -39.59 32.12 -1.67
CA ALA A 1073 -39.11 33.16 -0.78
C ALA A 1073 -38.46 32.49 0.42
N PHE A 1074 -37.20 32.83 0.70
CA PHE A 1074 -36.51 32.26 1.85
C PHE A 1074 -37.25 32.59 3.15
N THR A 1075 -37.55 31.56 3.93
CA THR A 1075 -38.13 31.65 5.26
C THR A 1075 -37.09 31.40 6.37
N SER A 1076 -35.94 30.82 6.02
CA SER A 1076 -34.77 30.77 6.89
C SER A 1076 -34.04 32.11 6.89
N SER A 1077 -33.41 32.47 8.01
CA SER A 1077 -32.38 33.51 8.02
C SER A 1077 -31.14 33.05 7.25
N ALA A 1078 -30.31 33.98 6.77
CA ALA A 1078 -29.01 33.61 6.23
C ALA A 1078 -28.16 32.84 7.27
N PRO A 1079 -27.25 31.95 6.83
CA PRO A 1079 -26.40 31.18 7.72
C PRO A 1079 -25.55 32.04 8.65
N GLY A 1080 -25.36 31.57 9.89
CA GLY A 1080 -24.52 32.23 10.89
C GLY A 1080 -23.02 31.98 10.69
N ASN A 1081 -22.19 32.66 11.48
CA ASN A 1081 -20.74 32.47 11.46
C ASN A 1081 -20.32 31.12 12.07
N GLY A 1082 -19.14 30.63 11.68
CA GLY A 1082 -18.56 29.39 12.17
C GLY A 1082 -17.16 29.59 12.76
N THR A 1083 -16.56 28.51 13.25
CA THR A 1083 -15.18 28.49 13.76
C THR A 1083 -14.40 27.43 13.01
N PHE A 1084 -13.14 27.73 12.65
CA PHE A 1084 -12.25 26.80 11.96
C PHE A 1084 -12.19 25.45 12.70
N GLY A 1085 -12.37 24.34 11.97
CA GLY A 1085 -12.29 22.98 12.50
C GLY A 1085 -13.48 22.53 13.35
N SER A 1086 -14.53 23.35 13.55
CA SER A 1086 -15.74 22.97 14.29
C SER A 1086 -16.86 22.51 13.35
N PRO A 1087 -17.63 21.46 13.68
CA PRO A 1087 -18.80 21.07 12.90
C PRO A 1087 -19.78 22.24 12.74
N TYR A 1088 -20.29 22.41 11.53
CA TYR A 1088 -21.19 23.47 11.13
C TYR A 1088 -22.40 22.86 10.43
N SER A 1089 -23.59 23.38 10.71
CA SER A 1089 -24.82 23.00 10.02
C SER A 1089 -25.80 24.16 9.97
N HIS A 1090 -26.39 24.39 8.79
CA HIS A 1090 -27.46 25.34 8.57
C HIS A 1090 -28.44 24.78 7.53
N THR A 1091 -29.74 24.87 7.80
CA THR A 1091 -30.78 24.42 6.87
C THR A 1091 -31.48 25.62 6.28
N TYR A 1092 -31.40 25.76 4.96
CA TYR A 1092 -32.19 26.71 4.21
C TYR A 1092 -33.65 26.25 4.15
N THR A 1093 -34.58 27.17 4.33
CA THR A 1093 -36.01 26.94 4.09
C THR A 1093 -36.55 28.06 3.22
N ALA A 1094 -37.45 27.72 2.30
CA ALA A 1094 -38.12 28.68 1.43
C ALA A 1094 -39.57 28.25 1.21
N SER A 1095 -40.49 29.21 1.18
CA SER A 1095 -41.84 29.02 0.66
C SER A 1095 -41.80 28.91 -0.87
N GLY A 1096 -42.93 28.57 -1.49
CA GLY A 1096 -43.07 28.47 -2.94
C GLY A 1096 -43.78 27.19 -3.37
N SER A 1097 -44.54 27.26 -4.46
CA SER A 1097 -45.27 26.13 -5.04
C SER A 1097 -45.08 26.13 -6.55
N PRO A 1098 -44.56 25.03 -7.13
CA PRO A 1098 -44.09 23.80 -6.48
C PRO A 1098 -42.92 24.03 -5.50
N ALA A 1099 -42.66 23.07 -4.61
CA ALA A 1099 -41.63 23.20 -3.57
C ALA A 1099 -40.25 23.51 -4.19
N PRO A 1100 -39.50 24.50 -3.66
CA PRO A 1100 -38.25 24.94 -4.26
C PRO A 1100 -37.07 24.01 -3.98
N SER A 1101 -36.16 23.90 -4.94
CA SER A 1101 -34.82 23.30 -4.76
C SER A 1101 -33.78 24.38 -4.44
N PHE A 1102 -32.69 24.02 -3.76
CA PHE A 1102 -31.65 24.96 -3.33
C PHE A 1102 -30.33 24.66 -4.03
N ALA A 1103 -29.67 25.71 -4.52
CA ALA A 1103 -28.34 25.61 -5.10
C ALA A 1103 -27.52 26.86 -4.80
N LEU A 1104 -26.19 26.72 -4.76
CA LEU A 1104 -25.29 27.86 -4.72
C LEU A 1104 -25.29 28.54 -6.11
N GLN A 1105 -25.74 29.78 -6.18
CA GLN A 1105 -25.83 30.53 -7.43
C GLN A 1105 -24.53 31.27 -7.75
N SER A 1106 -23.88 31.84 -6.74
CA SER A 1106 -22.63 32.60 -6.88
C SER A 1106 -21.88 32.69 -5.57
N GLY A 1107 -20.57 32.91 -5.64
CA GLY A 1107 -19.69 32.90 -4.48
C GLY A 1107 -19.23 31.50 -4.13
N ILE A 1108 -18.69 31.34 -2.92
CA ILE A 1108 -18.17 30.07 -2.42
C ILE A 1108 -18.64 29.86 -0.99
N PHE A 1109 -18.98 28.63 -0.63
CA PHE A 1109 -19.08 28.28 0.79
C PHE A 1109 -17.68 28.19 1.40
N PRO A 1110 -17.54 28.34 2.73
CA PRO A 1110 -16.30 28.01 3.41
C PRO A 1110 -15.83 26.60 3.04
N PRO A 1111 -14.58 26.42 2.57
CA PRO A 1111 -14.02 25.11 2.29
C PRO A 1111 -14.22 24.14 3.45
N GLY A 1112 -14.70 22.92 3.14
CA GLY A 1112 -15.12 21.92 4.12
C GLY A 1112 -16.62 21.90 4.43
N LEU A 1113 -17.41 22.85 3.91
CA LEU A 1113 -18.88 22.82 3.94
C LEU A 1113 -19.47 22.48 2.57
N ASN A 1114 -20.54 21.67 2.57
CA ASN A 1114 -21.26 21.26 1.36
C ASN A 1114 -22.77 21.49 1.54
N LEU A 1115 -23.44 21.97 0.49
CA LEU A 1115 -24.89 22.07 0.43
C LEU A 1115 -25.46 20.80 -0.22
N VAL A 1116 -26.19 20.00 0.55
CA VAL A 1116 -26.89 18.80 0.07
C VAL A 1116 -28.39 18.97 0.29
N GLY A 1117 -29.16 19.03 -0.79
CA GLY A 1117 -30.56 19.47 -0.71
C GLY A 1117 -30.61 20.90 -0.16
N ALA A 1118 -31.27 21.09 0.98
CA ALA A 1118 -31.38 22.39 1.64
C ALA A 1118 -30.40 22.57 2.82
N VAL A 1119 -29.56 21.58 3.13
CA VAL A 1119 -28.69 21.59 4.33
C VAL A 1119 -27.24 21.88 3.93
N LEU A 1120 -26.70 23.01 4.41
CA LEU A 1120 -25.28 23.34 4.36
C LEU A 1120 -24.60 22.78 5.60
N SER A 1121 -23.77 21.76 5.47
CA SER A 1121 -23.10 21.13 6.61
C SER A 1121 -21.68 20.65 6.30
N GLY A 1122 -20.89 20.40 7.34
CA GLY A 1122 -19.51 19.93 7.25
C GLY A 1122 -18.63 20.55 8.34
N THR A 1123 -17.32 20.56 8.13
CA THR A 1123 -16.35 21.15 9.05
C THR A 1123 -15.46 22.11 8.27
N PRO A 1124 -15.55 23.44 8.52
CA PRO A 1124 -14.76 24.42 7.79
C PRO A 1124 -13.26 24.22 8.04
N ASN A 1125 -12.47 24.16 6.98
CA ASN A 1125 -11.01 23.98 7.04
C ASN A 1125 -10.23 25.22 6.53
N GLN A 1126 -10.92 26.35 6.35
CA GLN A 1126 -10.31 27.63 6.04
C GLN A 1126 -11.03 28.75 6.79
N ALA A 1127 -10.29 29.63 7.47
CA ALA A 1127 -10.85 30.82 8.08
C ALA A 1127 -10.94 31.95 7.06
N GLY A 1128 -11.91 32.85 7.24
CA GLY A 1128 -12.18 33.92 6.29
C GLY A 1128 -13.64 34.27 6.23
N THR A 1129 -13.95 35.36 5.53
CA THR A 1129 -15.34 35.75 5.23
C THR A 1129 -15.69 35.24 3.85
N PHE A 1130 -16.64 34.32 3.78
CA PHE A 1130 -17.12 33.71 2.56
C PHE A 1130 -18.50 34.26 2.27
N THR A 1131 -18.61 34.97 1.16
CA THR A 1131 -19.87 35.57 0.72
C THR A 1131 -20.35 34.87 -0.52
N GLY A 1132 -21.66 34.70 -0.63
CA GLY A 1132 -22.27 34.15 -1.81
C GLY A 1132 -23.78 34.30 -1.76
N THR A 1133 -24.42 33.71 -2.75
CA THR A 1133 -25.87 33.75 -2.92
C THR A 1133 -26.35 32.32 -3.09
N VAL A 1134 -27.23 31.87 -2.21
CA VAL A 1134 -27.99 30.63 -2.41
C VAL A 1134 -29.30 30.97 -3.08
N ARG A 1135 -29.64 30.22 -4.12
CA ARG A 1135 -30.88 30.37 -4.87
C ARG A 1135 -31.83 29.24 -4.54
N ALA A 1136 -33.05 29.60 -4.17
CA ALA A 1136 -34.19 28.71 -4.14
C ALA A 1136 -34.94 28.82 -5.48
N THR A 1137 -35.13 27.71 -6.20
CA THR A 1137 -35.72 27.69 -7.55
C THR A 1137 -36.95 26.81 -7.59
N ASN A 1138 -38.04 27.30 -8.19
CA ASN A 1138 -39.15 26.47 -8.65
C ASN A 1138 -39.62 26.94 -10.03
N THR A 1139 -40.66 26.31 -10.58
CA THR A 1139 -41.20 26.66 -11.91
C THR A 1139 -41.84 28.04 -11.97
N ALA A 1140 -42.09 28.70 -10.83
CA ALA A 1140 -42.63 30.05 -10.74
C ALA A 1140 -41.55 31.14 -10.63
N GLY A 1141 -40.29 30.77 -10.38
CA GLY A 1141 -39.16 31.69 -10.36
C GLY A 1141 -38.10 31.34 -9.32
N ASN A 1142 -37.25 32.33 -9.01
CA ASN A 1142 -36.07 32.15 -8.16
C ASN A 1142 -36.07 33.13 -6.99
N ALA A 1143 -35.80 32.69 -5.76
CA ALA A 1143 -35.40 33.58 -4.68
C ALA A 1143 -33.91 33.49 -4.49
N ASP A 1144 -33.27 34.61 -4.19
CA ASP A 1144 -31.85 34.65 -3.83
C ASP A 1144 -31.71 35.11 -2.37
N GLN A 1145 -30.93 34.38 -1.59
CA GLN A 1145 -30.51 34.79 -0.26
C GLN A 1145 -28.99 34.92 -0.25
N VAL A 1146 -28.53 36.15 -0.03
CA VAL A 1146 -27.12 36.43 0.18
C VAL A 1146 -26.72 35.93 1.56
N PHE A 1147 -25.60 35.22 1.65
CA PHE A 1147 -24.95 34.85 2.89
C PHE A 1147 -23.58 35.51 3.00
N SER A 1148 -23.16 35.70 4.24
CA SER A 1148 -21.81 36.11 4.60
C SER A 1148 -21.38 35.30 5.82
N ILE A 1149 -20.74 34.16 5.58
CA ILE A 1149 -20.27 33.27 6.64
C ILE A 1149 -18.84 33.65 6.96
N THR A 1150 -18.62 34.19 8.14
CA THR A 1150 -17.28 34.35 8.69
C THR A 1150 -16.90 33.10 9.45
N ILE A 1151 -15.84 32.43 9.01
CA ILE A 1151 -15.18 31.39 9.79
C ILE A 1151 -14.08 32.06 10.60
N ALA A 1152 -14.28 32.12 11.91
CA ALA A 1152 -13.27 32.62 12.84
C ALA A 1152 -12.07 31.68 12.85
N ALA A 1153 -10.87 32.24 12.64
CA ALA A 1153 -9.64 31.52 12.90
C ALA A 1153 -9.51 31.22 14.40
N ILE A 1154 -8.77 30.16 14.72
CA ILE A 1154 -8.34 29.81 16.08
C ILE A 1154 -6.82 29.95 16.17
N VAL A 1155 -6.26 29.87 17.38
CA VAL A 1155 -4.80 29.83 17.55
C VAL A 1155 -4.19 28.61 16.82
N PRO A 1156 -2.95 28.68 16.33
CA PRO A 1156 -2.34 27.58 15.61
C PRO A 1156 -2.03 26.40 16.55
N GLY A 1157 -1.77 25.22 15.98
CA GLY A 1157 -1.27 24.06 16.73
C GLY A 1157 0.15 24.28 17.26
N ALA A 1158 0.65 23.29 18.02
CA ALA A 1158 2.05 23.29 18.47
C ALA A 1158 3.00 22.97 17.30
N PRO A 1159 4.10 23.72 17.12
CA PRO A 1159 5.23 23.32 16.27
C PRO A 1159 5.86 22.01 16.76
N SER A 1160 6.73 21.40 15.94
CA SER A 1160 7.52 20.22 16.35
C SER A 1160 9.01 20.54 16.28
N ILE A 1161 9.71 20.52 17.41
CA ILE A 1161 11.16 20.79 17.46
C ILE A 1161 11.92 19.58 16.88
N THR A 1162 12.68 19.80 15.82
CA THR A 1162 13.48 18.78 15.15
C THR A 1162 14.89 18.68 15.75
N SER A 1163 15.45 19.78 16.24
CA SER A 1163 16.72 19.78 16.96
C SER A 1163 16.90 21.01 17.86
N GLY A 1164 17.71 20.88 18.91
CA GLY A 1164 18.20 21.98 19.74
C GLY A 1164 19.72 21.94 19.83
N THR A 1165 20.40 22.81 19.10
CA THR A 1165 21.86 22.85 19.01
C THR A 1165 22.43 23.86 20.02
N PRO A 1166 23.32 23.44 20.93
CA PRO A 1166 23.98 24.36 21.86
C PRO A 1166 25.06 25.19 21.14
N GLY A 1167 25.17 26.47 21.48
CA GLY A 1167 26.26 27.35 21.08
C GLY A 1167 26.86 28.09 22.29
N ASN A 1168 27.79 29.02 22.05
CA ASN A 1168 28.36 29.84 23.12
C ASN A 1168 27.32 30.84 23.64
N ALA A 1169 26.82 30.61 24.85
CA ALA A 1169 25.74 31.37 25.49
C ALA A 1169 24.43 31.41 24.68
N THR A 1170 24.22 30.41 23.79
CA THR A 1170 23.06 30.34 22.90
C THR A 1170 22.50 28.92 22.76
N ALA A 1171 21.23 28.82 22.36
CA ALA A 1171 20.57 27.59 21.94
C ALA A 1171 19.82 27.84 20.63
N THR A 1172 20.17 27.12 19.56
CA THR A 1172 19.49 27.21 18.26
C THR A 1172 18.49 26.08 18.12
N LEU A 1173 17.20 26.41 18.04
CA LEU A 1173 16.12 25.46 17.88
C LEU A 1173 15.68 25.40 16.41
N SER A 1174 15.81 24.24 15.78
CA SER A 1174 15.19 23.94 14.49
C SER A 1174 13.86 23.22 14.72
N PHE A 1175 12.83 23.55 13.95
CA PHE A 1175 11.49 23.02 14.12
C PHE A 1175 10.68 23.04 12.82
N ASN A 1176 9.71 22.14 12.74
CA ASN A 1176 8.66 22.15 11.72
C ASN A 1176 7.49 23.03 12.18
N ALA A 1177 6.84 23.68 11.21
CA ALA A 1177 5.60 24.42 11.45
C ALA A 1177 4.49 23.50 12.01
N PRO A 1178 3.51 24.05 12.75
CA PRO A 1178 2.40 23.26 13.27
C PRO A 1178 1.54 22.68 12.15
N ALA A 1179 1.02 21.47 12.36
CA ALA A 1179 0.14 20.77 11.40
C ALA A 1179 -1.16 21.53 11.09
N SER A 1180 -1.59 22.42 11.99
CA SER A 1180 -2.71 23.34 11.76
C SER A 1180 -2.26 24.76 12.08
N THR A 1181 -2.53 25.69 11.16
CA THR A 1181 -2.33 27.12 11.38
C THR A 1181 -3.48 27.77 12.15
N GLY A 1182 -4.53 27.00 12.49
CA GLY A 1182 -5.77 27.52 13.05
C GLY A 1182 -6.60 28.35 12.06
N GLY A 1183 -6.27 28.28 10.77
CA GLY A 1183 -6.99 28.99 9.70
C GLY A 1183 -6.47 30.39 9.38
N ALA A 1184 -5.54 30.95 10.16
CA ALA A 1184 -4.84 32.20 9.85
C ALA A 1184 -3.33 31.96 9.67
N ALA A 1185 -2.69 32.74 8.81
CA ALA A 1185 -1.26 32.61 8.55
C ALA A 1185 -0.44 32.76 9.84
N ILE A 1186 0.59 31.92 10.00
CA ILE A 1186 1.55 32.08 11.09
C ILE A 1186 2.32 33.37 10.86
N ILE A 1187 2.32 34.25 11.86
CA ILE A 1187 3.00 35.54 11.85
C ILE A 1187 4.46 35.35 12.28
N ASP A 1188 4.66 34.59 13.36
CA ASP A 1188 5.96 34.30 13.92
C ASP A 1188 5.94 33.07 14.83
N TYR A 1189 7.13 32.66 15.24
CA TYR A 1189 7.40 31.64 16.23
C TYR A 1189 8.15 32.27 17.39
N THR A 1190 7.82 31.88 18.61
CA THR A 1190 8.56 32.27 19.81
C THR A 1190 9.24 31.04 20.40
N ALA A 1191 10.56 31.04 20.41
CA ALA A 1191 11.37 30.07 21.12
C ALA A 1191 11.63 30.56 22.54
N THR A 1192 11.42 29.70 23.54
CA THR A 1192 11.61 30.01 24.96
C THR A 1192 12.51 28.97 25.60
N CYS A 1193 13.60 29.37 26.24
CA CYS A 1193 14.44 28.48 27.04
C CYS A 1193 14.39 28.90 28.51
N THR A 1194 14.11 27.95 29.40
CA THR A 1194 13.92 28.21 30.84
C THR A 1194 14.83 27.35 31.72
N ASN A 1195 15.40 28.00 32.75
CA ASN A 1195 16.04 27.36 33.89
C ASN A 1195 16.11 28.37 35.06
N GLY A 1196 15.02 28.48 35.83
CA GLY A 1196 14.88 29.48 36.91
C GLY A 1196 14.67 30.93 36.44
N GLY A 1197 15.14 31.29 35.23
CA GLY A 1197 14.78 32.47 34.46
C GLY A 1197 14.29 32.11 33.04
N SER A 1198 13.69 33.05 32.32
CA SER A 1198 13.10 32.83 30.97
C SER A 1198 13.80 33.68 29.91
N PHE A 1199 14.28 33.03 28.85
CA PHE A 1199 14.95 33.66 27.71
C PHE A 1199 14.15 33.37 26.44
N GLN A 1200 13.77 34.42 25.71
CA GLN A 1200 12.89 34.30 24.55
C GLN A 1200 13.46 35.01 23.32
N ILE A 1201 13.22 34.41 22.15
CA ILE A 1201 13.40 35.06 20.86
C ILE A 1201 12.18 34.79 19.98
N THR A 1202 11.80 35.78 19.18
CA THR A 1202 10.71 35.65 18.20
C THR A 1202 11.28 35.83 16.80
N GLY A 1203 10.86 35.00 15.84
CA GLY A 1203 11.25 35.14 14.45
C GLY A 1203 10.27 34.48 13.49
N ALA A 1204 10.42 34.76 12.19
CA ALA A 1204 9.44 34.39 11.17
C ALA A 1204 9.42 32.88 10.83
N GLY A 1205 10.44 32.12 11.21
CA GLY A 1205 10.55 30.70 10.88
C GLY A 1205 11.73 30.01 11.59
N SER A 1206 11.88 28.72 11.31
CA SER A 1206 12.99 27.90 11.81
C SER A 1206 14.27 28.15 11.00
N PRO A 1207 15.46 28.16 11.63
CA PRO A 1207 15.70 27.99 13.06
C PRO A 1207 15.62 29.31 13.85
N LEU A 1208 15.42 29.22 15.18
CA LEU A 1208 15.49 30.35 16.10
C LEU A 1208 16.61 30.17 17.14
N THR A 1209 17.44 31.18 17.31
CA THR A 1209 18.56 31.16 18.26
C THR A 1209 18.24 32.00 19.50
N VAL A 1210 18.06 31.34 20.64
CA VAL A 1210 17.91 31.99 21.96
C VAL A 1210 19.30 32.34 22.49
N THR A 1211 19.51 33.60 22.89
CA THR A 1211 20.81 34.13 23.34
C THR A 1211 20.78 34.56 24.81
N GLY A 1212 21.95 34.75 25.42
CA GLY A 1212 22.08 35.20 26.82
C GLY A 1212 21.98 34.06 27.83
N LEU A 1213 22.11 32.82 27.37
CA LEU A 1213 22.13 31.63 28.20
C LEU A 1213 23.51 31.48 28.86
N SER A 1214 23.58 30.84 30.02
CA SER A 1214 24.85 30.55 30.69
C SER A 1214 25.41 29.22 30.19
N ASN A 1215 26.69 29.21 29.83
CA ASN A 1215 27.38 27.98 29.43
C ASN A 1215 27.46 26.99 30.60
N GLY A 1216 27.31 25.69 30.31
CA GLY A 1216 27.29 24.61 31.30
C GLY A 1216 25.97 24.45 32.07
N VAL A 1217 24.96 25.26 31.77
CA VAL A 1217 23.62 25.21 32.39
C VAL A 1217 22.62 24.63 31.40
N THR A 1218 21.87 23.59 31.78
CA THR A 1218 20.84 22.99 30.92
C THR A 1218 19.56 23.80 30.97
N TYR A 1219 19.01 24.15 29.81
CA TYR A 1219 17.74 24.87 29.67
C TYR A 1219 16.69 23.96 29.01
N SER A 1220 15.45 24.03 29.51
CA SER A 1220 14.28 23.42 28.86
C SER A 1220 13.69 24.40 27.85
N CYS A 1221 13.75 24.04 26.58
CA CYS A 1221 13.46 24.92 25.46
C CYS A 1221 12.19 24.47 24.70
N THR A 1222 11.24 25.38 24.50
CA THR A 1222 10.00 25.18 23.72
C THR A 1222 9.93 26.16 22.55
N VAL A 1223 9.08 25.84 21.56
CA VAL A 1223 8.72 26.75 20.47
C VAL A 1223 7.20 26.76 20.33
N ARG A 1224 6.59 27.93 20.22
CA ARG A 1224 5.17 28.07 19.84
C ARG A 1224 5.02 28.95 18.62
N ALA A 1225 4.03 28.63 17.78
CA ALA A 1225 3.63 29.48 16.67
C ALA A 1225 2.59 30.50 17.13
N ARG A 1226 2.52 31.64 16.46
CA ARG A 1226 1.48 32.65 16.66
C ARG A 1226 0.89 33.04 15.32
N ASN A 1227 -0.44 33.13 15.27
CA ASN A 1227 -1.15 33.75 14.16
C ASN A 1227 -1.85 35.03 14.66
N SER A 1228 -2.70 35.62 13.82
CA SER A 1228 -3.45 36.85 14.16
C SER A 1228 -4.46 36.69 15.31
N VAL A 1229 -4.82 35.46 15.68
CA VAL A 1229 -5.73 35.15 16.82
C VAL A 1229 -4.94 35.13 18.12
N GLY A 1230 -3.71 34.63 18.08
CA GLY A 1230 -2.83 34.57 19.25
C GLY A 1230 -1.81 33.43 19.16
N PRO A 1231 -0.98 33.27 20.21
CA PRO A 1231 -0.03 32.18 20.30
C PRO A 1231 -0.76 30.85 20.53
N GLY A 1232 -0.33 29.82 19.81
CA GLY A 1232 -0.71 28.43 20.03
C GLY A 1232 0.00 27.81 21.24
N PRO A 1233 -0.28 26.53 21.51
CA PRO A 1233 0.42 25.79 22.56
C PRO A 1233 1.91 25.64 22.23
N ASP A 1234 2.73 25.50 23.28
CA ASP A 1234 4.14 25.20 23.15
C ASP A 1234 4.36 23.78 22.60
N ALA A 1235 5.37 23.63 21.75
CA ALA A 1235 5.92 22.33 21.37
C ALA A 1235 6.43 21.59 22.62
N THR A 1236 6.49 20.26 22.53
CA THR A 1236 7.20 19.43 23.51
C THR A 1236 8.62 19.96 23.70
N ALA A 1237 9.00 20.21 24.96
CA ALA A 1237 10.28 20.83 25.27
C ALA A 1237 11.48 19.92 24.95
N VAL A 1238 12.58 20.53 24.53
CA VAL A 1238 13.89 19.89 24.38
C VAL A 1238 14.90 20.50 25.33
N ASN A 1239 15.83 19.71 25.85
CA ASN A 1239 16.87 20.21 26.75
C ASN A 1239 18.12 20.60 25.94
N VAL A 1240 18.66 21.81 26.17
CA VAL A 1240 19.88 22.31 25.53
C VAL A 1240 20.85 22.87 26.57
N THR A 1241 22.13 22.50 26.48
CA THR A 1241 23.19 22.96 27.42
C THR A 1241 24.26 23.75 26.64
N PRO A 1242 24.22 25.09 26.63
CA PRO A 1242 25.19 25.95 25.93
C PRO A 1242 26.64 25.73 26.40
N SER A 1243 27.61 25.96 25.53
CA SER A 1243 29.05 25.81 25.85
C SER A 1243 29.92 26.81 25.09
N ALA A 1244 30.93 27.38 25.75
CA ALA A 1244 31.94 28.21 25.10
C ALA A 1244 32.97 27.30 24.43
N VAL A 1245 32.85 27.07 23.12
CA VAL A 1245 33.92 26.42 22.36
C VAL A 1245 34.72 27.49 21.61
N ALA A 1246 36.04 27.40 21.75
CA ALA A 1246 37.05 28.31 21.19
C ALA A 1246 37.18 28.21 19.66
N ASP A 1247 37.58 29.32 19.06
CA ASP A 1247 37.83 29.56 17.62
C ASP A 1247 38.44 28.40 16.84
N SER A 1248 37.84 28.08 15.68
CA SER A 1248 38.56 27.53 14.53
C SER A 1248 38.58 28.57 13.40
N ILE A 1249 39.68 29.32 13.36
CA ILE A 1249 40.08 30.19 12.25
C ILE A 1249 40.59 29.30 11.11
N PHE A 1250 40.03 29.49 9.91
CA PHE A 1250 40.67 29.59 8.58
C PHE A 1250 39.81 28.96 7.48
N ALA A 1251 39.05 29.81 6.80
CA ALA A 1251 38.70 29.65 5.40
C ALA A 1251 39.41 30.77 4.63
N SER A 1252 40.31 30.43 3.70
CA SER A 1252 40.51 31.14 2.43
C SER A 1252 41.64 30.50 1.61
N GLY A 1253 41.34 30.16 0.35
CA GLY A 1253 42.23 30.54 -0.76
C GLY A 1253 42.73 29.44 -1.71
N PHE A 1254 42.21 29.54 -2.93
CA PHE A 1254 42.86 29.36 -4.24
C PHE A 1254 42.82 28.01 -4.97
N GLU A 1255 42.24 28.14 -6.18
CA GLU A 1255 42.37 27.41 -7.47
C GLU A 1255 42.06 25.91 -7.56
#